data_AF-A0A839SGS3-F1
#
_entry.id   AF-A0A839SGS3-F1
#
_cell.length_a   1.000
_cell.length_b   1.000
_cell.length_c   1.000
_cell.angle_alpha   90.00
_cell.angle_beta   90.00
_cell.angle_gamma   90.00
#
_symmetry.space_group_name_H-M   'P 1'
#
loop_
_entity.id
_entity.type
_entity.pdbx_description
1 polymer ?
#
loop_
_entity_poly.entity_id
_entity_poly.type
_entity_poly.pdbx_seq_one_letter_code
_entity_poly.pdbx_strand_id
1 'polypeptide(L)'
;MNKLTDFVFEHSAGKWQDYVTEVVGFLRSALFTYADFAVILDKVIGHPNSKITGLKFTIKSNDQNSVIFEYEQVPAGQAADNLNTQYLDGHNWFRYEYSIWYKKNIEKDGTDKDEVTRLVRLLIEAFWKTSSRDENTRIWTKLVPGTGQLINSTLSFYKSKCHYITILYCDLDQFHDLNRTHGDAAGDLVLLQMAALFTRFVIDKPAILLHDKGDEFIILLFTMYIEEGLAFAYDFQKTLKSSSFEIPTEQGSKKLESEITVGINIRYTQTNDDLSFTSEIKFAEQAAKDEEGKKRYRTANLHNAAQSTLDIPPLNEFTANASKLNLKVSPAKRIFRNVWLNLITEEVVRILSAGQPLSTISEVLDWIQPGYTENCAAFHEYTDVPDYTKDFSAFDILISVNRGIVMQDVAGRDAHFYEIRNTGTAIALFSNKHEVLSLASTSAIELKIGTFFQNEIVPVAILVRIGHNELNAPERIFGDIITVDDRPSMGGGLPDFWELALAKVVNQINADPNIKFVYIIGERQYGSNTVEWLERIAAGKLDKQGIETITYKIRTTHSAIDNTRTRLKDAVKQYDSIEQIAKAYAVLVTDGKDIVTQQLMPADDRPPVFLQKDVRIKDYALTAEDGFKVKTLAEAYPLMLEVARLSTASNSIRDQARGFLGELIDFKVELSNPTRDLIPFYYRADKEKFETYFEKLFLKEDGLFAVHLNKQLDAVLKHIEESIHKQYSTRRAILIIPNQIKPDDLKPLGLVSVRIIPRVRNTKSVGLVFSYTWRTVEALVGFPYSLYGSVKYGEHIQALLQERMNAKGINITFDKVSYIASSLHIFMDEQGQAIAKSIINDASI
;
A
#
# COMPACT_ATOMS: atom_id res chain seq x y z
N MET A 1 0.20 12.96 -8.94
CA MET A 1 0.49 13.88 -10.07
C MET A 1 0.36 13.24 -11.46
N ASN A 2 0.80 11.99 -11.70
CA ASN A 2 0.86 11.38 -13.04
C ASN A 2 -0.46 11.38 -13.87
N LYS A 3 -1.65 11.21 -13.28
CA LYS A 3 -2.91 11.27 -14.07
C LYS A 3 -3.36 12.68 -14.52
N LEU A 4 -2.90 13.74 -13.83
CA LEU A 4 -3.19 15.13 -14.25
C LEU A 4 -2.31 15.49 -15.46
N THR A 5 -1.16 14.83 -15.60
CA THR A 5 -0.35 14.79 -16.81
C THR A 5 -0.97 13.87 -17.87
N ASP A 6 -1.40 12.65 -17.55
CA ASP A 6 -1.91 11.70 -18.55
C ASP A 6 -3.13 12.22 -19.33
N PHE A 7 -4.17 12.76 -18.66
CA PHE A 7 -5.34 13.31 -19.35
C PHE A 7 -5.00 14.48 -20.29
N VAL A 8 -4.01 15.28 -19.89
CA VAL A 8 -3.59 16.48 -20.64
C VAL A 8 -2.62 16.15 -21.78
N PHE A 9 -1.92 15.01 -21.73
CA PHE A 9 -0.95 14.60 -22.76
C PHE A 9 -1.52 13.65 -23.82
N GLU A 10 -2.63 12.95 -23.57
CA GLU A 10 -3.18 11.98 -24.54
C GLU A 10 -3.83 12.61 -25.80
N HIS A 11 -4.13 13.92 -25.80
CA HIS A 11 -4.83 14.60 -26.90
C HIS A 11 -3.91 15.44 -27.80
N SER A 12 -2.75 14.89 -28.18
CA SER A 12 -1.78 15.59 -29.02
C SER A 12 -2.04 15.42 -30.53
N ALA A 13 -3.12 16.00 -31.07
CA ALA A 13 -3.31 16.20 -32.53
C ALA A 13 -4.42 17.22 -32.94
N GLY A 14 -4.99 18.02 -32.02
CA GLY A 14 -6.17 18.86 -32.28
C GLY A 14 -5.95 20.38 -32.38
N LYS A 15 -7.03 21.13 -32.68
CA LYS A 15 -7.07 22.60 -32.54
C LYS A 15 -7.03 22.96 -31.06
N TRP A 16 -6.36 24.06 -30.71
CA TRP A 16 -6.22 24.49 -29.31
C TRP A 16 -7.56 24.82 -28.64
N GLN A 17 -8.53 25.36 -29.40
CA GLN A 17 -9.87 25.67 -28.89
C GLN A 17 -10.64 24.42 -28.42
N ASP A 18 -10.51 23.32 -29.17
CA ASP A 18 -11.16 22.04 -28.82
C ASP A 18 -10.55 21.50 -27.53
N TYR A 19 -9.22 21.50 -27.43
CA TYR A 19 -8.49 21.14 -26.22
C TYR A 19 -8.89 22.02 -25.01
N VAL A 20 -8.98 23.34 -25.17
CA VAL A 20 -9.45 24.23 -24.09
C VAL A 20 -10.89 23.91 -23.68
N THR A 21 -11.76 23.58 -24.64
CA THR A 21 -13.16 23.20 -24.36
C THR A 21 -13.25 21.89 -23.58
N GLU A 22 -12.41 20.91 -23.90
CA GLU A 22 -12.29 19.67 -23.13
C GLU A 22 -11.78 19.92 -21.71
N VAL A 23 -10.77 20.77 -21.56
CA VAL A 23 -10.26 21.20 -20.24
C VAL A 23 -11.35 21.91 -19.44
N VAL A 24 -12.17 22.76 -20.06
CA VAL A 24 -13.35 23.37 -19.43
C VAL A 24 -14.34 22.30 -18.93
N GLY A 25 -14.63 21.29 -19.76
CA GLY A 25 -15.50 20.17 -19.37
C GLY A 25 -14.93 19.38 -18.20
N PHE A 26 -13.63 19.11 -18.22
CA PHE A 26 -12.90 18.45 -17.15
C PHE A 26 -12.94 19.27 -15.85
N LEU A 27 -12.65 20.57 -15.91
CA LEU A 27 -12.73 21.47 -14.76
C LEU A 27 -14.15 21.53 -14.18
N ARG A 28 -15.20 21.40 -14.99
CA ARG A 28 -16.59 21.34 -14.51
C ARG A 28 -16.96 20.03 -13.80
N SER A 29 -16.23 18.95 -14.06
CA SER A 29 -16.58 17.60 -13.54
C SER A 29 -16.25 17.38 -12.06
N ALA A 30 -15.36 18.19 -11.50
CA ALA A 30 -14.90 18.11 -10.10
C ALA A 30 -14.45 19.48 -9.59
N LEU A 31 -14.30 19.61 -8.27
CA LEU A 31 -13.47 20.64 -7.65
C LEU A 31 -11.99 20.26 -7.76
N PHE A 32 -11.15 21.27 -7.95
CA PHE A 32 -9.70 21.15 -8.07
C PHE A 32 -9.03 22.11 -7.10
N THR A 33 -7.85 21.74 -6.61
CA THR A 33 -7.02 22.65 -5.82
C THR A 33 -6.53 23.81 -6.68
N TYR A 34 -6.17 24.93 -6.05
CA TYR A 34 -5.57 26.08 -6.74
C TYR A 34 -4.25 25.72 -7.44
N ALA A 35 -3.42 24.90 -6.78
CA ALA A 35 -2.17 24.39 -7.36
C ALA A 35 -2.43 23.53 -8.61
N ASP A 36 -3.45 22.66 -8.59
CA ASP A 36 -3.81 21.87 -9.77
C ASP A 36 -4.31 22.75 -10.91
N PHE A 37 -5.05 23.81 -10.61
CA PHE A 37 -5.50 24.75 -11.63
C PHE A 37 -4.35 25.55 -12.24
N ALA A 38 -3.38 26.00 -11.43
CA ALA A 38 -2.16 26.64 -11.94
C ALA A 38 -1.41 25.71 -12.90
N VAL A 39 -1.24 24.43 -12.55
CA VAL A 39 -0.63 23.42 -13.43
C VAL A 39 -1.44 23.21 -14.72
N ILE A 40 -2.78 23.26 -14.65
CA ILE A 40 -3.64 23.17 -15.84
C ILE A 40 -3.43 24.40 -16.73
N LEU A 41 -3.39 25.61 -16.17
CA LEU A 41 -3.14 26.85 -16.90
C LEU A 41 -1.78 26.82 -17.59
N ASP A 42 -0.72 26.42 -16.89
CA ASP A 42 0.63 26.28 -17.44
C ASP A 42 0.65 25.37 -18.68
N LYS A 43 -0.12 24.28 -18.64
CA LYS A 43 -0.24 23.36 -19.78
C LYS A 43 -1.11 23.90 -20.91
N VAL A 44 -2.18 24.62 -20.59
CA VAL A 44 -2.99 25.30 -21.61
C VAL A 44 -2.16 26.31 -22.39
N ILE A 45 -1.31 27.06 -21.69
CA ILE A 45 -0.40 28.05 -22.28
C ILE A 45 0.74 27.35 -23.03
N GLY A 46 1.31 26.28 -22.45
CA GLY A 46 2.41 25.49 -23.02
C GLY A 46 2.03 24.56 -24.17
N HIS A 47 0.74 24.41 -24.50
CA HIS A 47 0.29 23.55 -25.60
C HIS A 47 0.91 23.99 -26.94
N PRO A 48 1.39 23.07 -27.81
CA PRO A 48 2.11 23.44 -29.05
C PRO A 48 1.33 24.38 -29.98
N ASN A 49 0.01 24.18 -30.04
CA ASN A 49 -0.92 25.00 -30.84
C ASN A 49 -1.52 26.18 -30.06
N SER A 50 -1.02 26.49 -28.87
CA SER A 50 -1.53 27.58 -28.03
C SER A 50 -1.57 28.91 -28.77
N LYS A 51 -2.67 29.63 -28.56
CA LYS A 51 -2.90 30.97 -29.12
C LYS A 51 -2.40 32.07 -28.20
N ILE A 52 -2.00 31.72 -26.98
CA ILE A 52 -1.48 32.64 -25.97
C ILE A 52 -0.06 32.22 -25.56
N THR A 53 0.80 33.20 -25.30
CA THR A 53 2.17 33.02 -24.81
C THR A 53 2.31 33.33 -23.33
N GLY A 54 1.26 33.86 -22.69
CA GLY A 54 1.21 34.15 -21.28
C GLY A 54 -0.18 34.55 -20.81
N LEU A 55 -0.38 34.44 -19.50
CA LEU A 55 -1.61 34.80 -18.81
C LEU A 55 -1.26 35.31 -17.41
N LYS A 56 -1.86 36.43 -17.04
CA LYS A 56 -1.96 36.89 -15.66
C LYS A 56 -3.43 36.93 -15.29
N PHE A 57 -3.79 36.38 -14.15
CA PHE A 57 -5.18 36.28 -13.70
C PHE A 57 -5.28 36.50 -12.20
N THR A 58 -6.25 37.29 -11.78
CA THR A 58 -6.52 37.59 -10.38
C THR A 58 -8.01 37.50 -10.09
N ILE A 59 -8.36 36.82 -9.00
CA ILE A 59 -9.70 36.83 -8.40
C ILE A 59 -9.63 37.70 -7.16
N LYS A 60 -10.43 38.76 -7.13
CA LYS A 60 -10.57 39.65 -5.98
C LYS A 60 -11.96 39.51 -5.37
N SER A 61 -12.04 39.51 -4.05
CA SER A 61 -13.31 39.69 -3.36
C SER A 61 -13.68 41.17 -3.36
N ASN A 62 -14.89 41.49 -3.81
CA ASN A 62 -15.40 42.86 -3.83
C ASN A 62 -15.75 43.36 -2.42
N ASP A 63 -16.24 42.47 -1.56
CA ASP A 63 -16.67 42.75 -0.20
C ASP A 63 -15.50 42.94 0.78
N GLN A 64 -14.40 42.22 0.60
CA GLN A 64 -13.22 42.31 1.46
C GLN A 64 -12.07 43.11 0.84
N ASN A 65 -12.23 43.57 -0.40
CA ASN A 65 -11.23 44.30 -1.16
C ASN A 65 -9.84 43.63 -1.11
N SER A 66 -9.81 42.31 -1.24
CA SER A 66 -8.58 41.52 -1.15
C SER A 66 -8.42 40.56 -2.33
N VAL A 67 -7.18 40.34 -2.74
CA VAL A 67 -6.84 39.31 -3.72
C VAL A 67 -7.02 37.96 -3.07
N ILE A 68 -7.88 37.14 -3.65
CA ILE A 68 -8.10 35.76 -3.22
C ILE A 68 -7.08 34.88 -3.91
N PHE A 69 -7.06 34.84 -5.24
CA PHE A 69 -6.18 33.98 -6.04
C PHE A 69 -5.49 34.78 -7.13
N GLU A 70 -4.19 34.56 -7.29
CA GLU A 70 -3.39 35.15 -8.37
C GLU A 70 -2.60 34.05 -9.08
N TYR A 71 -2.58 34.12 -10.40
CA TYR A 71 -1.77 33.29 -11.28
C TYR A 71 -1.02 34.18 -12.25
N GLU A 72 0.26 33.89 -12.49
CA GLU A 72 1.11 34.67 -13.38
C GLU A 72 2.09 33.78 -14.15
N GLN A 73 1.95 33.75 -15.47
CA GLN A 73 2.94 33.20 -16.40
C GLN A 73 3.16 34.22 -17.52
N VAL A 74 4.25 34.98 -17.41
CA VAL A 74 4.56 36.11 -18.33
C VAL A 74 5.77 35.78 -19.20
N PRO A 75 5.68 35.90 -20.53
CA PRO A 75 6.80 35.66 -21.43
C PRO A 75 7.88 36.76 -21.30
N ALA A 76 9.15 36.34 -21.21
CA ALA A 76 10.28 37.25 -21.04
C ALA A 76 10.41 38.24 -22.22
N GLY A 77 10.52 39.53 -21.91
CA GLY A 77 10.83 40.58 -22.89
C GLY A 77 9.69 40.95 -23.86
N GLN A 78 8.45 40.48 -23.64
CA GLN A 78 7.28 40.94 -24.39
C GLN A 78 6.49 41.97 -23.58
N ALA A 79 6.35 43.19 -24.12
CA ALA A 79 5.36 44.13 -23.63
C ALA A 79 3.97 43.51 -23.84
N ALA A 80 3.12 43.58 -22.80
CA ALA A 80 1.77 43.06 -22.89
C ALA A 80 0.99 43.82 -23.98
N ASP A 81 0.33 43.09 -24.88
CA ASP A 81 -0.87 43.60 -25.55
C ASP A 81 -1.96 43.68 -24.46
N ASN A 82 -1.89 44.75 -23.65
CA ASN A 82 -2.64 44.94 -22.41
C ASN A 82 -4.14 45.08 -22.69
N LEU A 83 -4.85 43.97 -22.91
CA LEU A 83 -6.28 43.92 -22.66
C LEU A 83 -6.46 43.60 -21.17
N ASN A 84 -6.54 44.63 -20.33
CA ASN A 84 -6.98 44.47 -18.94
C ASN A 84 -8.51 44.45 -18.93
N THR A 85 -9.08 43.25 -19.01
CA THR A 85 -10.53 43.07 -18.98
C THR A 85 -10.95 42.77 -17.56
N GLN A 86 -11.80 43.62 -17.00
CA GLN A 86 -12.43 43.41 -15.71
C GLN A 86 -13.82 42.82 -15.93
N TYR A 87 -14.13 41.73 -15.23
CA TYR A 87 -15.44 41.10 -15.25
C TYR A 87 -15.90 40.85 -13.82
N LEU A 88 -17.19 41.04 -13.58
CA LEU A 88 -17.84 40.71 -12.32
C LEU A 88 -18.54 39.36 -12.51
N ASP A 89 -18.43 38.45 -11.55
CA ASP A 89 -19.36 37.32 -11.57
C ASP A 89 -20.79 37.85 -11.48
N GLY A 90 -21.77 37.16 -12.07
CA GLY A 90 -23.15 37.67 -12.14
C GLY A 90 -23.78 38.05 -10.78
N HIS A 91 -23.18 37.63 -9.66
CA HIS A 91 -23.57 37.98 -8.29
C HIS A 91 -22.83 39.20 -7.70
N ASN A 92 -21.80 39.72 -8.38
CA ASN A 92 -20.94 40.83 -7.98
C ASN A 92 -20.13 40.57 -6.68
N TRP A 93 -19.91 39.31 -6.32
CA TRP A 93 -19.10 38.92 -5.17
C TRP A 93 -17.62 38.98 -5.51
N PHE A 94 -17.28 38.58 -6.74
CA PHE A 94 -15.91 38.50 -7.21
C PHE A 94 -15.69 39.36 -8.44
N ARG A 95 -14.51 39.97 -8.46
CA ARG A 95 -13.97 40.66 -9.62
C ARG A 95 -12.81 39.84 -10.18
N TYR A 96 -12.90 39.53 -11.46
CA TYR A 96 -11.86 38.88 -12.22
C TYR A 96 -11.10 39.95 -13.00
N GLU A 97 -9.78 39.93 -12.86
CA GLU A 97 -8.87 40.74 -13.64
C GLU A 97 -7.93 39.79 -14.36
N TYR A 98 -7.81 39.91 -15.68
CA TYR A 98 -6.84 39.11 -16.43
C TYR A 98 -6.17 39.92 -17.52
N SER A 99 -4.95 39.53 -17.84
CA SER A 99 -4.14 40.04 -18.95
C SER A 99 -3.66 38.84 -19.76
N ILE A 100 -3.85 38.90 -21.08
CA ILE A 100 -3.54 37.80 -22.00
C ILE A 100 -2.46 38.26 -22.96
N TRP A 101 -1.38 37.50 -23.07
CA TRP A 101 -0.34 37.71 -24.08
C TRP A 101 -0.64 36.80 -25.26
N TYR A 102 -0.98 37.37 -26.41
CA TYR A 102 -1.29 36.61 -27.62
C TYR A 102 -0.02 36.22 -28.39
N LYS A 103 -0.06 35.09 -29.10
CA LYS A 103 1.01 34.70 -30.01
C LYS A 103 1.15 35.71 -31.17
N LYS A 104 2.39 36.01 -31.58
CA LYS A 104 2.65 36.96 -32.69
C LYS A 104 1.91 36.53 -33.96
N ASN A 105 1.29 37.49 -34.66
CA ASN A 105 0.50 37.30 -35.88
C ASN A 105 -0.79 36.46 -35.74
N ILE A 106 -1.36 36.33 -34.54
CA ILE A 106 -2.62 35.57 -34.30
C ILE A 106 -3.75 35.91 -35.28
N GLU A 107 -3.85 37.16 -35.72
CA GLU A 107 -4.88 37.62 -36.67
C GLU A 107 -4.63 37.14 -38.11
N LYS A 108 -3.37 36.87 -38.50
CA LYS A 108 -3.03 36.30 -39.82
C LYS A 108 -3.36 34.80 -39.92
N ASP A 109 -3.49 34.12 -38.77
CA ASP A 109 -3.95 32.74 -38.67
C ASP A 109 -5.49 32.62 -38.71
N GLY A 110 -6.23 33.72 -38.94
CA GLY A 110 -7.69 33.76 -38.93
C GLY A 110 -8.31 33.46 -37.56
N THR A 111 -7.53 33.61 -36.47
CA THR A 111 -7.98 33.34 -35.10
C THR A 111 -8.55 34.62 -34.48
N ASP A 112 -9.78 34.56 -34.00
CA ASP A 112 -10.47 35.66 -33.32
C ASP A 112 -9.97 35.81 -31.87
N LYS A 113 -9.47 37.00 -31.50
CA LYS A 113 -8.99 37.32 -30.15
C LYS A 113 -10.13 37.34 -29.13
N ASP A 114 -11.35 37.71 -29.54
CA ASP A 114 -12.51 37.72 -28.64
C ASP A 114 -12.91 36.29 -28.26
N GLU A 115 -12.82 35.37 -29.22
CA GLU A 115 -13.05 33.95 -28.97
C GLU A 115 -11.99 33.35 -28.03
N VAL A 116 -10.71 33.70 -28.21
CA VAL A 116 -9.63 33.29 -27.27
C VAL A 116 -9.89 33.85 -25.87
N THR A 117 -10.27 35.12 -25.77
CA THR A 117 -10.63 35.77 -24.49
C THR A 117 -11.81 35.06 -23.83
N ARG A 118 -12.85 34.72 -24.61
CA ARG A 118 -14.02 33.99 -24.13
C ARG A 118 -13.64 32.62 -23.59
N LEU A 119 -12.76 31.89 -24.25
CA LEU A 119 -12.29 30.58 -23.82
C LEU A 119 -11.47 30.65 -22.52
N VAL A 120 -10.58 31.64 -22.39
CA VAL A 120 -9.85 31.89 -21.12
C VAL A 120 -10.82 32.21 -19.98
N ARG A 121 -11.84 33.04 -20.24
CA ARG A 121 -12.88 33.32 -19.25
C ARG A 121 -13.63 32.06 -18.84
N LEU A 122 -14.01 31.20 -19.80
CA LEU A 122 -14.68 29.94 -19.51
C LEU A 122 -13.83 28.97 -18.67
N LEU A 123 -12.51 28.94 -18.87
CA LEU A 123 -11.59 28.14 -18.02
C LEU A 123 -11.65 28.62 -16.57
N ILE A 124 -11.54 29.93 -16.38
CA ILE A 124 -11.62 30.57 -15.06
C ILE A 124 -12.97 30.28 -14.40
N GLU A 125 -14.08 30.50 -15.10
CA GLU A 125 -15.43 30.25 -14.60
C GLU A 125 -15.64 28.76 -14.26
N ALA A 126 -15.11 27.85 -15.10
CA ALA A 126 -15.20 26.41 -14.89
C ALA A 126 -14.41 25.95 -13.67
N PHE A 127 -13.27 26.57 -13.37
CA PHE A 127 -12.54 26.32 -12.13
C PHE A 127 -13.27 26.92 -10.93
N TRP A 128 -13.61 28.21 -10.98
CA TRP A 128 -14.09 28.97 -9.83
C TRP A 128 -15.51 28.60 -9.37
N LYS A 129 -16.40 28.29 -10.32
CA LYS A 129 -17.79 27.84 -10.11
C LYS A 129 -18.56 28.69 -9.11
N THR A 130 -18.75 29.98 -9.40
CA THR A 130 -19.51 30.90 -8.53
C THR A 130 -20.87 30.32 -8.12
N SER A 131 -21.58 29.66 -9.04
CA SER A 131 -22.90 29.08 -8.79
C SER A 131 -22.92 27.94 -7.76
N SER A 132 -21.76 27.44 -7.31
CA SER A 132 -21.66 26.39 -6.30
C SER A 132 -21.22 26.93 -4.93
N ARG A 133 -21.23 28.26 -4.75
CA ARG A 133 -20.84 28.97 -3.52
C ARG A 133 -22.06 29.60 -2.85
N ASP A 134 -22.06 29.74 -1.52
CA ASP A 134 -23.15 30.40 -0.79
C ASP A 134 -22.90 31.89 -0.55
N GLU A 135 -23.97 32.57 -0.14
CA GLU A 135 -23.98 34.01 0.08
C GLU A 135 -23.25 34.44 1.37
N ASN A 136 -23.21 33.60 2.40
CA ASN A 136 -22.72 34.01 3.72
C ASN A 136 -21.20 33.90 3.81
N THR A 137 -20.61 32.93 3.11
CA THR A 137 -19.18 32.60 3.22
C THR A 137 -18.42 32.77 1.90
N ARG A 138 -19.12 32.85 0.76
CA ARG A 138 -18.54 32.94 -0.58
C ARG A 138 -17.64 31.76 -0.97
N ILE A 139 -17.67 30.65 -0.23
CA ILE A 139 -16.91 29.42 -0.54
C ILE A 139 -17.84 28.32 -1.04
N TRP A 140 -17.28 27.24 -1.62
CA TRP A 140 -18.08 26.15 -2.14
C TRP A 140 -18.89 25.49 -1.03
N THR A 141 -20.16 25.16 -1.29
CA THR A 141 -21.03 24.59 -0.25
C THR A 141 -21.85 23.40 -0.78
N LYS A 142 -22.08 22.41 0.08
CA LYS A 142 -23.02 21.32 -0.21
C LYS A 142 -24.49 21.78 -0.22
N LEU A 143 -24.80 22.96 0.34
CA LEU A 143 -26.14 23.51 0.44
C LEU A 143 -26.71 23.88 -0.93
N VAL A 144 -25.83 24.20 -1.89
CA VAL A 144 -26.23 24.45 -3.27
C VAL A 144 -26.49 23.10 -3.99
N PRO A 145 -27.67 22.92 -4.62
CA PRO A 145 -27.99 21.70 -5.36
C PRO A 145 -26.93 21.33 -6.40
N GLY A 146 -26.55 20.05 -6.43
CA GLY A 146 -25.55 19.51 -7.36
C GLY A 146 -24.11 19.55 -6.83
N THR A 147 -23.76 20.44 -5.89
CA THR A 147 -22.39 20.53 -5.37
C THR A 147 -21.98 19.26 -4.60
N GLY A 148 -22.91 18.57 -3.93
CA GLY A 148 -22.61 17.29 -3.26
C GLY A 148 -22.11 16.21 -4.23
N GLN A 149 -22.66 16.14 -5.44
CA GLN A 149 -22.20 15.21 -6.47
C GLN A 149 -20.82 15.61 -6.99
N LEU A 150 -20.58 16.92 -7.15
CA LEU A 150 -19.29 17.49 -7.54
C LEU A 150 -18.19 17.13 -6.52
N ILE A 151 -18.47 17.21 -5.22
CA ILE A 151 -17.55 16.84 -4.14
C ILE A 151 -17.24 15.33 -4.17
N ASN A 152 -18.24 14.46 -4.40
CA ASN A 152 -17.99 13.03 -4.54
C ASN A 152 -17.13 12.69 -5.77
N SER A 153 -17.32 13.40 -6.89
CA SER A 153 -16.43 13.31 -8.06
C SER A 153 -15.00 13.75 -7.73
N THR A 154 -14.84 14.81 -6.95
CA THR A 154 -13.53 15.26 -6.43
C THR A 154 -12.85 14.18 -5.60
N LEU A 155 -13.55 13.59 -4.61
CA LEU A 155 -12.99 12.51 -3.80
C LEU A 155 -12.54 11.34 -4.67
N SER A 156 -13.38 10.93 -5.63
CA SER A 156 -13.07 9.86 -6.58
C SER A 156 -11.85 10.18 -7.45
N PHE A 157 -11.71 11.43 -7.89
CA PHE A 157 -10.57 11.88 -8.69
C PHE A 157 -9.25 11.80 -7.92
N TYR A 158 -9.22 12.36 -6.70
CA TYR A 158 -8.00 12.38 -5.87
C TYR A 158 -7.68 11.03 -5.24
N LYS A 159 -8.67 10.15 -5.04
CA LYS A 159 -8.46 8.77 -4.58
C LYS A 159 -7.38 8.05 -5.38
N SER A 160 -7.35 8.19 -6.71
CA SER A 160 -6.29 7.54 -7.51
C SER A 160 -4.92 8.25 -7.52
N LYS A 161 -4.74 9.34 -6.78
CA LYS A 161 -3.59 10.26 -6.88
C LYS A 161 -2.84 10.51 -5.58
N CYS A 162 -3.46 10.20 -4.44
CA CYS A 162 -2.90 10.33 -3.11
C CYS A 162 -2.96 8.97 -2.39
N HIS A 163 -2.29 8.86 -1.26
CA HIS A 163 -2.44 7.70 -0.39
C HIS A 163 -3.51 7.96 0.68
N TYR A 164 -3.64 9.22 1.08
CA TYR A 164 -4.52 9.64 2.14
C TYR A 164 -5.33 10.87 1.73
N ILE A 165 -6.64 10.82 2.03
CA ILE A 165 -7.50 12.01 2.05
C ILE A 165 -7.76 12.32 3.51
N THR A 166 -7.34 13.51 3.92
CA THR A 166 -7.50 14.04 5.26
C THR A 166 -8.69 14.98 5.27
N ILE A 167 -9.65 14.73 6.15
CA ILE A 167 -10.85 15.57 6.29
C ILE A 167 -10.76 16.28 7.63
N LEU A 168 -10.63 17.60 7.59
CA LEU A 168 -10.69 18.46 8.76
C LEU A 168 -12.11 18.99 8.89
N TYR A 169 -12.82 18.53 9.90
CA TYR A 169 -14.10 19.11 10.30
C TYR A 169 -13.85 20.23 11.30
N CYS A 170 -14.34 21.43 10.98
CA CYS A 170 -14.09 22.68 11.67
C CYS A 170 -15.42 23.29 12.13
N ASP A 171 -15.60 23.49 13.43
CA ASP A 171 -16.82 24.04 14.04
C ASP A 171 -16.43 25.22 14.94
N LEU A 172 -17.14 26.37 14.81
CA LEU A 172 -16.83 27.58 15.58
C LEU A 172 -17.39 27.48 17.00
N ASP A 173 -16.51 27.73 17.96
CA ASP A 173 -16.89 27.70 19.37
C ASP A 173 -17.79 28.89 19.71
N GLN A 174 -18.86 28.63 20.46
CA GLN A 174 -19.77 29.65 21.00
C GLN A 174 -20.43 30.57 19.95
N PHE A 175 -20.52 30.14 18.69
CA PHE A 175 -21.13 30.94 17.62
C PHE A 175 -22.57 31.36 17.94
N HIS A 176 -23.36 30.49 18.58
CA HIS A 176 -24.71 30.83 19.04
C HIS A 176 -24.72 31.98 20.07
N ASP A 177 -23.78 32.00 21.00
CA ASP A 177 -23.66 33.07 22.01
C ASP A 177 -23.20 34.38 21.36
N LEU A 178 -22.35 34.31 20.33
CA LEU A 178 -21.96 35.46 19.52
C LEU A 178 -23.18 36.08 18.82
N ASN A 179 -24.02 35.28 18.18
CA ASN A 179 -25.26 35.76 17.55
C ASN A 179 -26.23 36.34 18.59
N ARG A 180 -26.38 35.69 19.76
CA ARG A 180 -27.24 36.22 20.83
C ARG A 180 -26.76 37.57 21.36
N THR A 181 -25.45 37.81 21.36
CA THR A 181 -24.83 39.01 21.94
C THR A 181 -24.75 40.16 20.93
N HIS A 182 -24.45 39.86 19.66
CA HIS A 182 -24.11 40.85 18.64
C HIS A 182 -25.06 40.88 17.43
N GLY A 183 -26.04 39.98 17.38
CA GLY A 183 -27.03 39.86 16.32
C GLY A 183 -26.55 39.04 15.11
N ASP A 184 -27.49 38.53 14.33
CA ASP A 184 -27.21 37.61 13.21
C ASP A 184 -26.31 38.26 12.13
N ALA A 185 -26.45 39.56 11.87
CA ALA A 185 -25.60 40.28 10.92
C ALA A 185 -24.11 40.33 11.35
N ALA A 186 -23.84 40.34 12.66
CA ALA A 186 -22.47 40.24 13.17
C ALA A 186 -21.94 38.81 13.00
N GLY A 187 -22.80 37.81 13.18
CA GLY A 187 -22.50 36.41 12.90
C GLY A 187 -22.11 36.17 11.44
N ASP A 188 -22.93 36.65 10.51
CA ASP A 188 -22.67 36.51 9.06
C ASP A 188 -21.34 37.18 8.66
N LEU A 189 -21.03 38.34 9.23
CA LEU A 189 -19.77 39.02 8.97
C LEU A 189 -18.56 38.24 9.52
N VAL A 190 -18.70 37.59 10.67
CA VAL A 190 -17.67 36.71 11.24
C VAL A 190 -17.47 35.48 10.37
N LEU A 191 -18.55 34.85 9.88
CA LEU A 191 -18.46 33.72 8.95
C LEU A 191 -17.74 34.11 7.65
N LEU A 192 -18.01 35.30 7.12
CA LEU A 192 -17.35 35.83 5.92
C LEU A 192 -15.84 36.06 6.15
N GLN A 193 -15.46 36.66 7.28
CA GLN A 193 -14.05 36.86 7.64
C GLN A 193 -13.33 35.52 7.86
N MET A 194 -14.01 34.56 8.50
CA MET A 194 -13.49 33.21 8.72
C MET A 194 -13.23 32.48 7.41
N ALA A 195 -14.20 32.49 6.50
CA ALA A 195 -14.08 31.87 5.18
C ALA A 195 -12.89 32.43 4.38
N ALA A 196 -12.63 33.73 4.51
CA ALA A 196 -11.47 34.34 3.87
C ALA A 196 -10.14 33.97 4.51
N LEU A 197 -10.08 33.91 5.84
CA LEU A 197 -8.91 33.40 6.56
C LEU A 197 -8.60 31.96 6.13
N PHE A 198 -9.61 31.10 6.10
CA PHE A 198 -9.48 29.71 5.67
C PHE A 198 -9.03 29.64 4.21
N THR A 199 -9.63 30.44 3.33
CA THR A 199 -9.26 30.48 1.90
C THR A 199 -7.78 30.85 1.73
N ARG A 200 -7.30 31.88 2.43
CA ARG A 200 -5.89 32.29 2.40
C ARG A 200 -4.97 31.19 2.94
N PHE A 201 -5.40 30.44 3.94
CA PHE A 201 -4.61 29.34 4.51
C PHE A 201 -4.49 28.14 3.57
N VAL A 202 -5.54 27.81 2.80
CA VAL A 202 -5.56 26.62 1.94
C VAL A 202 -5.03 26.84 0.53
N ILE A 203 -4.79 28.09 0.12
CA ILE A 203 -4.61 28.42 -1.31
C ILE A 203 -3.35 27.84 -1.94
N ASP A 204 -2.27 27.74 -1.18
CA ASP A 204 -0.98 27.17 -1.60
C ASP A 204 -0.85 25.68 -1.22
N LYS A 205 -1.95 25.07 -0.77
CA LYS A 205 -1.97 23.71 -0.22
C LYS A 205 -2.76 22.79 -1.15
N PRO A 206 -2.51 21.47 -1.12
CA PRO A 206 -3.30 20.48 -1.85
C PRO A 206 -4.66 20.26 -1.14
N ALA A 207 -5.44 21.33 -0.97
CA ALA A 207 -6.63 21.36 -0.16
C ALA A 207 -7.83 22.00 -0.87
N ILE A 208 -9.03 21.56 -0.51
CA ILE A 208 -10.31 22.11 -0.94
C ILE A 208 -11.11 22.50 0.30
N LEU A 209 -11.52 23.76 0.34
CA LEU A 209 -12.33 24.33 1.41
C LEU A 209 -13.82 24.32 1.04
N LEU A 210 -14.65 23.88 1.97
CA LEU A 210 -16.09 23.75 1.83
C LEU A 210 -16.81 24.34 3.05
N HIS A 211 -17.97 24.96 2.83
CA HIS A 211 -18.92 25.30 3.88
C HIS A 211 -20.00 24.21 3.96
N ASP A 212 -20.16 23.61 5.14
CA ASP A 212 -21.10 22.51 5.36
C ASP A 212 -22.52 23.02 5.65
N LYS A 213 -22.67 23.73 6.77
CA LYS A 213 -23.90 24.38 7.25
C LYS A 213 -23.57 25.29 8.43
N GLY A 214 -24.34 26.35 8.65
CA GLY A 214 -24.21 27.20 9.84
C GLY A 214 -22.78 27.73 10.03
N ASP A 215 -22.13 27.28 11.08
CA ASP A 215 -20.76 27.60 11.49
C ASP A 215 -19.76 26.45 11.27
N GLU A 216 -20.14 25.47 10.44
CA GLU A 216 -19.36 24.27 10.18
C GLU A 216 -18.66 24.35 8.81
N PHE A 217 -17.34 24.22 8.82
CA PHE A 217 -16.46 24.24 7.66
C PHE A 217 -15.74 22.90 7.51
N ILE A 218 -15.40 22.54 6.27
CA ILE A 218 -14.67 21.31 5.96
C ILE A 218 -13.47 21.64 5.08
N ILE A 219 -12.31 21.10 5.43
CA ILE A 219 -11.14 21.11 4.55
C ILE A 219 -10.84 19.67 4.13
N LEU A 220 -10.85 19.42 2.83
CA LEU A 220 -10.39 18.18 2.21
C LEU A 220 -8.94 18.38 1.80
N LEU A 221 -8.01 17.66 2.41
CA LEU A 221 -6.58 17.75 2.15
C LEU A 221 -6.07 16.43 1.57
N PHE A 222 -5.30 16.50 0.48
CA PHE A 222 -4.81 15.33 -0.27
C PHE A 222 -3.31 15.14 -0.02
N THR A 223 -2.93 14.09 0.70
CA THR A 223 -1.55 13.88 1.17
C THR A 223 -1.00 12.51 0.80
N MET A 224 0.33 12.41 0.79
CA MET A 224 1.03 11.14 0.62
C MET A 224 1.22 10.43 1.96
N TYR A 225 1.25 11.19 3.05
CA TYR A 225 1.44 10.69 4.40
C TYR A 225 0.41 11.31 5.37
N ILE A 226 0.13 10.61 6.47
CA ILE A 226 -0.89 11.04 7.45
C ILE A 226 -0.39 12.27 8.21
N GLU A 227 0.90 12.27 8.55
CA GLU A 227 1.57 13.31 9.32
C GLU A 227 1.53 14.66 8.62
N GLU A 228 1.51 14.68 7.28
CA GLU A 228 1.31 15.92 6.50
C GLU A 228 -0.05 16.56 6.82
N GLY A 229 -1.09 15.75 7.04
CA GLY A 229 -2.40 16.21 7.46
C GLY A 229 -2.44 16.67 8.93
N LEU A 230 -1.67 16.02 9.80
CA LEU A 230 -1.53 16.44 11.19
C LEU A 230 -0.79 17.78 11.30
N ALA A 231 0.31 17.93 10.56
CA ALA A 231 1.10 19.16 10.49
C ALA A 231 0.25 20.30 9.94
N PHE A 232 -0.52 20.06 8.87
CA PHE A 232 -1.47 21.02 8.33
C PHE A 232 -2.50 21.46 9.37
N ALA A 233 -3.12 20.52 10.10
CA ALA A 233 -4.10 20.83 11.13
C ALA A 233 -3.51 21.65 12.30
N TYR A 234 -2.28 21.35 12.69
CA TYR A 234 -1.57 22.09 13.72
C TYR A 234 -1.23 23.52 13.27
N ASP A 235 -0.68 23.68 12.07
CA ASP A 235 -0.37 24.99 11.48
C ASP A 235 -1.65 25.84 11.31
N PHE A 236 -2.74 25.19 10.94
CA PHE A 236 -4.06 25.81 10.82
C PHE A 236 -4.53 26.33 12.18
N GLN A 237 -4.42 25.52 13.23
CA GLN A 237 -4.79 25.94 14.56
C GLN A 237 -3.95 27.13 15.06
N LYS A 238 -2.63 27.13 14.81
CA LYS A 238 -1.77 28.27 15.16
C LYS A 238 -2.22 29.55 14.47
N THR A 239 -2.54 29.46 13.17
CA THR A 239 -3.03 30.59 12.37
C THR A 239 -4.35 31.14 12.91
N LEU A 240 -5.26 30.26 13.33
CA LEU A 240 -6.53 30.68 13.94
C LEU A 240 -6.32 31.37 15.28
N LYS A 241 -5.45 30.82 16.14
CA LYS A 241 -5.14 31.40 17.46
C LYS A 241 -4.54 32.81 17.37
N SER A 242 -3.82 33.12 16.30
CA SER A 242 -3.18 34.43 16.10
C SER A 242 -4.05 35.43 15.31
N SER A 243 -5.24 35.02 14.85
CA SER A 243 -6.14 35.86 14.06
C SER A 243 -7.15 36.61 14.94
N SER A 244 -7.59 37.79 14.49
CA SER A 244 -8.63 38.60 15.14
C SER A 244 -9.77 38.89 14.17
N PHE A 245 -11.01 38.88 14.66
CA PHE A 245 -12.20 39.17 13.86
C PHE A 245 -12.81 40.50 14.27
N GLU A 246 -13.27 41.30 13.32
CA GLU A 246 -13.82 42.64 13.59
C GLU A 246 -15.32 42.72 13.31
N ILE A 247 -16.10 43.19 14.28
CA ILE A 247 -17.54 43.44 14.08
C ILE A 247 -17.89 44.93 14.25
N PRO A 248 -18.78 45.51 13.44
CA PRO A 248 -19.31 46.85 13.64
C PRO A 248 -20.11 46.94 14.94
N THR A 249 -19.97 48.06 15.65
CA THR A 249 -20.71 48.40 16.87
C THR A 249 -21.11 49.87 16.84
N GLU A 250 -22.03 50.27 17.71
CA GLU A 250 -22.44 51.68 17.84
C GLU A 250 -21.26 52.63 18.19
N GLN A 251 -20.15 52.11 18.72
CA GLN A 251 -18.96 52.87 19.13
C GLN A 251 -17.76 52.73 18.17
N GLY A 252 -17.92 52.10 17.00
CA GLY A 252 -16.83 51.83 16.05
C GLY A 252 -16.74 50.35 15.69
N SER A 253 -15.53 49.78 15.54
CA SER A 253 -15.35 48.33 15.39
C SER A 253 -14.89 47.69 16.71
N LYS A 254 -15.47 46.52 17.05
CA LYS A 254 -15.01 45.68 18.16
C LYS A 254 -14.21 44.51 17.61
N LYS A 255 -12.98 44.33 18.10
CA LYS A 255 -12.19 43.12 17.88
C LYS A 255 -12.65 42.01 18.81
N LEU A 256 -12.97 40.87 18.24
CA LEU A 256 -13.20 39.61 18.94
C LEU A 256 -11.84 38.92 19.04
N GLU A 257 -11.07 39.26 20.07
CA GLU A 257 -9.81 38.58 20.37
C GLU A 257 -10.11 37.29 21.14
N SER A 258 -9.62 36.14 20.68
CA SER A 258 -9.64 34.84 21.38
C SER A 258 -11.00 34.17 21.67
N GLU A 259 -12.12 34.78 21.31
CA GLU A 259 -13.48 34.25 21.57
C GLU A 259 -13.93 33.17 20.57
N ILE A 260 -13.32 33.10 19.39
CA ILE A 260 -13.68 32.13 18.35
C ILE A 260 -12.55 31.11 18.22
N THR A 261 -12.79 29.88 18.69
CA THR A 261 -11.90 28.75 18.41
C THR A 261 -12.57 27.72 17.53
N VAL A 262 -11.76 26.85 16.92
CA VAL A 262 -12.23 25.84 15.96
C VAL A 262 -11.82 24.47 16.45
N GLY A 263 -12.80 23.58 16.67
CA GLY A 263 -12.53 22.16 16.86
C GLY A 263 -12.08 21.53 15.54
N ILE A 264 -10.91 20.89 15.49
CA ILE A 264 -10.37 20.28 14.27
C ILE A 264 -10.34 18.76 14.45
N ASN A 265 -11.14 18.05 13.66
CA ASN A 265 -11.20 16.60 13.70
C ASN A 265 -10.71 16.02 12.39
N ILE A 266 -9.80 15.06 12.48
CA ILE A 266 -9.01 14.60 11.35
C ILE A 266 -9.39 13.15 11.07
N ARG A 267 -10.02 12.93 9.92
CA ARG A 267 -10.25 11.58 9.40
C ARG A 267 -9.35 11.29 8.23
N TYR A 268 -8.75 10.10 8.23
CA TYR A 268 -8.01 9.56 7.11
C TYR A 268 -8.77 8.41 6.49
N THR A 269 -8.74 8.37 5.17
CA THR A 269 -9.16 7.21 4.40
C THR A 269 -8.03 6.77 3.50
N GLN A 270 -7.81 5.46 3.43
CA GLN A 270 -6.97 4.91 2.37
C GLN A 270 -7.75 4.93 1.07
N THR A 271 -7.04 5.09 -0.04
CA THR A 271 -7.66 5.26 -1.35
C THR A 271 -8.25 3.99 -1.96
N ASN A 272 -8.42 2.94 -1.17
CA ASN A 272 -9.10 1.70 -1.57
C ASN A 272 -10.53 1.58 -0.97
N ASP A 273 -10.95 2.48 -0.09
CA ASP A 273 -12.26 2.43 0.58
C ASP A 273 -13.38 3.07 -0.26
N ASP A 274 -14.61 2.56 -0.17
CA ASP A 274 -15.76 3.16 -0.85
C ASP A 274 -16.13 4.48 -0.14
N LEU A 275 -15.87 5.60 -0.81
CA LEU A 275 -15.87 6.91 -0.18
C LEU A 275 -17.12 7.70 -0.54
N SER A 276 -17.91 8.01 0.48
CA SER A 276 -19.04 8.93 0.38
C SER A 276 -18.78 10.14 1.26
N PHE A 277 -18.78 11.34 0.68
CA PHE A 277 -18.58 12.58 1.43
C PHE A 277 -19.47 12.68 2.68
N THR A 278 -20.74 12.28 2.56
CA THR A 278 -21.72 12.32 3.65
C THR A 278 -21.37 11.37 4.80
N SER A 279 -20.89 10.15 4.52
CA SER A 279 -20.44 9.27 5.59
C SER A 279 -19.18 9.84 6.23
N GLU A 280 -18.24 10.30 5.41
CA GLU A 280 -16.96 10.79 5.87
C GLU A 280 -17.05 11.95 6.86
N ILE A 281 -17.90 12.94 6.56
CA ILE A 281 -18.19 14.05 7.49
C ILE A 281 -18.80 13.56 8.79
N LYS A 282 -19.80 12.65 8.74
CA LYS A 282 -20.47 12.17 9.97
C LYS A 282 -19.48 11.53 10.94
N PHE A 283 -18.51 10.78 10.43
CA PHE A 283 -17.47 10.20 11.27
C PHE A 283 -16.51 11.26 11.81
N ALA A 284 -16.15 12.28 11.02
CA ALA A 284 -15.33 13.40 11.50
C ALA A 284 -16.07 14.24 12.58
N GLU A 285 -17.39 14.43 12.42
CA GLU A 285 -18.25 15.08 13.41
C GLU A 285 -18.34 14.25 14.70
N GLN A 286 -18.49 12.93 14.60
CA GLN A 286 -18.49 12.04 15.77
C GLN A 286 -17.16 12.10 16.53
N ALA A 287 -16.04 12.16 15.81
CA ALA A 287 -14.71 12.31 16.42
C ALA A 287 -14.53 13.62 17.19
N ALA A 288 -15.37 14.64 16.90
CA ALA A 288 -15.40 15.91 17.60
C ALA A 288 -16.01 15.86 19.01
N LYS A 289 -16.66 14.76 19.36
CA LYS A 289 -17.40 14.58 20.62
C LYS A 289 -16.70 13.56 21.50
N ASP A 290 -16.69 13.78 22.81
CA ASP A 290 -16.25 12.77 23.79
C ASP A 290 -17.32 11.68 24.03
N GLU A 291 -17.04 10.73 24.92
CA GLU A 291 -17.94 9.62 25.27
C GLU A 291 -19.29 10.10 25.86
N GLU A 292 -19.32 11.32 26.39
CA GLU A 292 -20.51 11.97 26.97
C GLU A 292 -21.23 12.85 25.93
N GLY A 293 -20.70 12.95 24.71
CA GLY A 293 -21.25 13.74 23.61
C GLY A 293 -20.83 15.22 23.63
N LYS A 294 -19.94 15.63 24.53
CA LYS A 294 -19.47 17.01 24.65
C LYS A 294 -18.36 17.29 23.64
N LYS A 295 -18.42 18.47 23.02
CA LYS A 295 -17.43 18.89 22.01
C LYS A 295 -16.03 18.99 22.63
N ARG A 296 -15.04 18.37 21.99
CA ARG A 296 -13.62 18.49 22.32
C ARG A 296 -13.03 19.66 21.54
N TYR A 297 -12.57 20.67 22.28
CA TYR A 297 -12.02 21.89 21.69
C TYR A 297 -10.50 21.85 21.65
N ARG A 298 -9.92 22.47 20.62
CA ARG A 298 -8.49 22.79 20.53
C ARG A 298 -7.53 21.60 20.52
N THR A 299 -8.01 20.39 20.25
CA THR A 299 -7.19 19.17 20.12
C THR A 299 -7.48 18.49 18.79
N ALA A 300 -6.52 17.74 18.24
CA ALA A 300 -6.77 16.90 17.06
C ALA A 300 -7.12 15.48 17.48
N ASN A 301 -8.27 14.95 17.05
CA ASN A 301 -8.61 13.54 17.25
C ASN A 301 -8.45 12.78 15.94
N LEU A 302 -7.82 11.61 16.01
CA LEU A 302 -7.71 10.67 14.91
C LEU A 302 -8.79 9.61 15.08
N HIS A 303 -9.68 9.51 14.09
CA HIS A 303 -10.70 8.48 14.06
C HIS A 303 -10.51 7.61 12.82
N ASN A 304 -10.40 6.30 13.02
CA ASN A 304 -10.30 5.31 11.95
C ASN A 304 -11.35 4.21 12.15
N ALA A 305 -11.87 3.65 11.06
CA ALA A 305 -12.83 2.55 11.06
C ALA A 305 -12.21 1.21 11.52
N ALA A 306 -10.88 1.09 11.50
CA ALA A 306 -10.15 -0.06 12.01
C ALA A 306 -9.05 0.43 12.97
N GLN A 307 -9.37 0.54 14.26
CA GLN A 307 -8.34 0.64 15.28
C GLN A 307 -7.54 -0.67 15.23
N SER A 308 -6.28 -0.62 14.79
CA SER A 308 -5.43 -1.81 14.93
C SER A 308 -5.18 -2.02 16.42
N THR A 309 -5.75 -3.08 16.99
CA THR A 309 -5.37 -3.58 18.31
C THR A 309 -3.97 -4.18 18.19
N LEU A 310 -2.96 -3.31 18.14
CA LEU A 310 -1.56 -3.71 18.20
C LEU A 310 -1.14 -3.77 19.65
N ASP A 311 -0.51 -4.88 20.01
CA ASP A 311 0.11 -5.04 21.31
C ASP A 311 1.41 -4.24 21.32
N ILE A 312 1.39 -3.06 21.95
CA ILE A 312 2.57 -2.21 22.10
C ILE A 312 3.35 -2.74 23.31
N PRO A 313 4.60 -3.21 23.13
CA PRO A 313 5.32 -3.85 24.23
C PRO A 313 5.68 -2.84 25.33
N PRO A 314 5.85 -3.30 26.58
CA PRO A 314 6.27 -2.44 27.68
C PRO A 314 7.66 -1.85 27.42
N LEU A 315 7.90 -0.65 27.94
CA LEU A 315 9.20 -0.01 27.96
C LEU A 315 10.13 -0.78 28.92
N ASN A 316 11.18 -1.38 28.36
CA ASN A 316 12.22 -2.09 29.08
C ASN A 316 13.59 -1.87 28.38
N GLU A 317 14.66 -2.44 28.93
CA GLU A 317 16.01 -2.30 28.36
C GLU A 317 16.06 -2.72 26.88
N PHE A 318 15.37 -3.81 26.51
CA PHE A 318 15.33 -4.31 25.15
C PHE A 318 14.58 -3.38 24.19
N THR A 319 13.32 -3.02 24.49
CA THR A 319 12.51 -2.16 23.62
C THR A 319 13.12 -0.76 23.47
N ALA A 320 13.73 -0.23 24.54
CA ALA A 320 14.48 1.01 24.49
C ALA A 320 15.72 0.89 23.59
N ASN A 321 16.50 -0.19 23.70
CA ASN A 321 17.69 -0.39 22.86
C ASN A 321 17.35 -0.59 21.38
N ALA A 322 16.29 -1.33 21.07
CA ALA A 322 15.81 -1.50 19.70
C ALA A 322 15.33 -0.18 19.09
N SER A 323 14.57 0.63 19.84
CA SER A 323 14.10 1.96 19.39
C SER A 323 15.28 2.91 19.09
N LYS A 324 16.32 2.91 19.93
CA LYS A 324 17.56 3.68 19.70
C LYS A 324 18.29 3.23 18.44
N LEU A 325 18.32 1.92 18.18
CA LEU A 325 18.99 1.38 17.00
C LEU A 325 18.25 1.83 15.74
N ASN A 326 16.92 1.75 15.74
CA ASN A 326 16.07 2.21 14.64
C ASN A 326 16.32 3.71 14.30
N LEU A 327 16.48 4.58 15.30
CA LEU A 327 16.86 5.99 15.09
C LEU A 327 18.14 6.16 14.28
N LYS A 328 19.12 5.29 14.52
CA LYS A 328 20.48 5.44 13.99
C LYS A 328 20.61 4.82 12.61
N VAL A 329 19.94 3.69 12.38
CA VAL A 329 20.12 2.92 11.14
C VAL A 329 19.35 3.45 9.92
N SER A 330 18.45 4.41 10.11
CA SER A 330 17.49 4.77 9.08
C SER A 330 17.77 6.13 8.41
N PRO A 331 17.92 6.17 7.07
CA PRO A 331 17.83 7.41 6.28
C PRO A 331 16.44 8.03 6.26
N ALA A 332 15.40 7.25 6.61
CA ALA A 332 14.04 7.68 6.37
C ALA A 332 13.69 8.87 7.29
N LYS A 333 13.02 9.88 6.73
CA LYS A 333 12.44 10.96 7.53
C LYS A 333 11.41 10.45 8.54
N ARG A 334 10.74 9.33 8.22
CA ARG A 334 9.67 8.70 9.00
C ARG A 334 10.08 7.29 9.36
N ILE A 335 10.32 7.06 10.65
CA ILE A 335 10.84 5.78 11.16
C ILE A 335 9.87 5.11 12.12
N PHE A 336 8.98 5.88 12.74
CA PHE A 336 8.02 5.38 13.71
C PHE A 336 6.77 4.92 12.99
N ARG A 337 6.19 3.82 13.46
CA ARG A 337 4.84 3.42 13.05
C ARG A 337 3.76 4.40 13.53
N ASN A 338 4.00 5.01 14.69
CA ASN A 338 3.11 5.96 15.30
C ASN A 338 3.23 7.33 14.63
N VAL A 339 2.09 7.83 14.14
CA VAL A 339 2.03 9.05 13.31
C VAL A 339 2.30 10.32 14.13
N TRP A 340 2.00 10.32 15.42
CA TRP A 340 2.25 11.47 16.29
C TRP A 340 3.73 11.62 16.62
N LEU A 341 4.46 10.51 16.81
CA LEU A 341 5.91 10.56 17.01
C LEU A 341 6.64 11.10 15.77
N ASN A 342 6.15 10.75 14.57
CA ASN A 342 6.65 11.33 13.32
C ASN A 342 6.31 12.84 13.22
N LEU A 343 5.12 13.28 13.63
CA LEU A 343 4.77 14.71 13.70
C LEU A 343 5.70 15.49 14.65
N ILE A 344 5.95 14.96 15.86
CA ILE A 344 6.86 15.59 16.84
C ILE A 344 8.27 15.73 16.23
N THR A 345 8.73 14.70 15.53
CA THR A 345 10.02 14.73 14.81
C THR A 345 10.07 15.87 13.79
N GLU A 346 9.05 16.00 12.94
CA GLU A 346 8.97 17.06 11.93
C GLU A 346 8.90 18.46 12.57
N GLU A 347 8.17 18.61 13.69
CA GLU A 347 8.06 19.89 14.38
C GLU A 347 9.37 20.34 15.02
N VAL A 348 10.15 19.42 15.60
CA VAL A 348 11.49 19.74 16.10
C VAL A 348 12.39 20.24 14.98
N VAL A 349 12.37 19.60 13.81
CA VAL A 349 13.13 20.09 12.65
C VAL A 349 12.70 21.52 12.29
N ARG A 350 11.39 21.80 12.25
CA ARG A 350 10.87 23.16 11.96
C ARG A 350 11.32 24.20 12.99
N ILE A 351 11.16 23.91 14.28
CA ILE A 351 11.58 24.79 15.39
C ILE A 351 13.06 25.15 15.25
N LEU A 352 13.91 24.13 15.07
CA LEU A 352 15.36 24.33 14.98
C LEU A 352 15.78 25.05 13.69
N SER A 353 15.16 24.74 12.55
CA SER A 353 15.37 25.45 11.28
C SER A 353 14.96 26.91 11.36
N ALA A 354 13.93 27.24 12.16
CA ALA A 354 13.51 28.62 12.41
C ALA A 354 14.38 29.34 13.47
N GLY A 355 15.35 28.66 14.09
CA GLY A 355 16.18 29.21 15.16
C GLY A 355 15.43 29.44 16.48
N GLN A 356 14.29 28.76 16.67
CA GLN A 356 13.49 28.83 17.89
C GLN A 356 14.04 27.90 18.99
N PRO A 357 13.81 28.21 20.28
CA PRO A 357 14.26 27.34 21.37
C PRO A 357 13.46 26.02 21.37
N LEU A 358 14.11 24.90 21.70
CA LEU A 358 13.45 23.59 21.72
C LEU A 358 12.27 23.53 22.71
N SER A 359 12.26 24.39 23.73
CA SER A 359 11.13 24.53 24.67
C SER A 359 9.79 24.82 23.99
N THR A 360 9.80 25.38 22.77
CA THR A 360 8.61 25.60 21.93
C THR A 360 7.90 24.29 21.56
N ILE A 361 8.55 23.13 21.71
CA ILE A 361 7.90 21.83 21.51
C ILE A 361 6.73 21.59 22.47
N SER A 362 6.67 22.30 23.60
CA SER A 362 5.52 22.27 24.51
C SER A 362 4.20 22.62 23.80
N GLU A 363 4.21 23.53 22.82
CA GLU A 363 3.01 23.93 22.08
C GLU A 363 2.36 22.77 21.31
N VAL A 364 3.17 21.90 20.68
CA VAL A 364 2.64 20.76 19.93
C VAL A 364 2.23 19.64 20.88
N LEU A 365 2.94 19.45 21.99
CA LEU A 365 2.57 18.48 23.01
C LEU A 365 1.25 18.85 23.70
N ASP A 366 1.05 20.14 24.00
CA ASP A 366 -0.22 20.66 24.54
C ASP A 366 -1.38 20.48 23.57
N TRP A 367 -1.11 20.54 22.26
CA TRP A 367 -2.10 20.29 21.22
C TRP A 367 -2.45 18.80 21.05
N ILE A 368 -1.43 17.93 21.08
CA ILE A 368 -1.59 16.48 20.96
C ILE A 368 -2.37 15.93 22.18
N GLN A 369 -2.03 16.40 23.38
CA GLN A 369 -2.43 15.85 24.68
C GLN A 369 -2.07 14.36 24.83
N PRO A 370 -0.77 14.02 24.96
CA PRO A 370 -0.32 12.65 25.20
C PRO A 370 -0.99 11.98 26.41
N GLY A 371 -1.46 10.75 26.22
CA GLY A 371 -1.71 9.82 27.32
C GLY A 371 -0.38 9.20 27.74
N TYR A 372 0.04 9.39 28.98
CA TYR A 372 1.31 8.82 29.44
C TYR A 372 1.12 7.36 29.87
N THR A 373 1.89 6.45 29.27
CA THR A 373 1.87 5.01 29.57
C THR A 373 3.26 4.43 29.83
N GLU A 374 3.32 3.17 30.25
CA GLU A 374 4.58 2.42 30.41
C GLU A 374 4.96 1.61 29.15
N ASN A 375 4.24 1.78 28.03
CA ASN A 375 4.50 1.07 26.77
C ASN A 375 5.44 1.86 25.84
N CYS A 376 6.11 1.18 24.92
CA CYS A 376 7.14 1.75 24.03
C CYS A 376 6.67 1.74 22.57
N ALA A 377 5.94 2.77 22.15
CA ALA A 377 5.42 2.89 20.78
C ALA A 377 6.53 3.06 19.73
N ALA A 378 7.66 3.66 20.12
CA ALA A 378 8.83 3.87 19.24
C ALA A 378 9.51 2.58 18.79
N PHE A 379 9.17 1.44 19.39
CA PHE A 379 9.73 0.14 19.06
C PHE A 379 9.34 -0.31 17.65
N HIS A 380 8.13 0.01 17.20
CA HIS A 380 7.64 -0.43 15.89
C HIS A 380 8.06 0.52 14.76
N GLU A 381 8.63 -0.07 13.70
CA GLU A 381 9.02 0.67 12.50
C GLU A 381 7.84 1.04 11.61
N TYR A 382 8.05 2.06 10.77
CA TYR A 382 7.06 2.51 9.80
C TYR A 382 6.65 1.38 8.83
N THR A 383 5.36 1.06 8.82
CA THR A 383 4.71 0.08 7.94
C THR A 383 3.47 0.69 7.28
N ASP A 384 2.82 -0.03 6.35
CA ASP A 384 1.58 0.41 5.70
C ASP A 384 0.36 0.49 6.62
N VAL A 385 0.49 0.03 7.88
CA VAL A 385 -0.55 0.08 8.90
C VAL A 385 -0.12 1.04 10.01
N PRO A 386 -0.61 2.29 10.02
CA PRO A 386 -0.19 3.31 10.99
C PRO A 386 -0.75 3.05 12.38
N ASP A 387 0.00 3.45 13.40
CA ASP A 387 -0.50 3.54 14.77
C ASP A 387 -0.98 4.97 15.06
N TYR A 388 -2.24 5.08 15.50
CA TYR A 388 -2.94 6.35 15.73
C TYR A 388 -3.08 6.70 17.22
N THR A 389 -2.63 5.82 18.11
CA THR A 389 -2.76 6.02 19.56
C THR A 389 -2.00 7.26 20.01
N LYS A 390 -2.56 7.97 20.98
CA LYS A 390 -1.92 9.11 21.65
C LYS A 390 -1.21 8.72 22.94
N ASP A 391 -1.14 7.41 23.19
CA ASP A 391 -0.61 6.83 24.40
C ASP A 391 0.88 6.52 24.20
N PHE A 392 1.74 7.25 24.90
CA PHE A 392 3.19 7.17 24.76
C PHE A 392 3.87 7.06 26.11
N SER A 393 5.05 6.44 26.16
CA SER A 393 5.96 6.69 27.27
C SER A 393 6.64 8.06 27.13
N ALA A 394 7.12 8.61 28.24
CA ALA A 394 8.02 9.76 28.21
C ALA A 394 9.26 9.51 27.34
N PHE A 395 9.72 8.25 27.27
CA PHE A 395 10.82 7.83 26.39
C PHE A 395 10.47 8.00 24.91
N ASP A 396 9.27 7.62 24.46
CA ASP A 396 8.84 7.77 23.06
C ASP A 396 8.82 9.24 22.61
N ILE A 397 8.41 10.16 23.47
CA ILE A 397 8.46 11.59 23.13
C ILE A 397 9.92 12.05 23.02
N LEU A 398 10.77 11.70 23.97
CA LEU A 398 12.18 12.12 23.94
C LEU A 398 12.96 11.49 22.78
N ILE A 399 12.64 10.26 22.38
CA ILE A 399 13.26 9.57 21.25
C ILE A 399 12.86 10.23 19.92
N SER A 400 11.61 10.66 19.78
CA SER A 400 11.15 11.43 18.61
C SER A 400 11.73 12.84 18.56
N VAL A 401 11.83 13.54 19.70
CA VAL A 401 12.50 14.84 19.78
C VAL A 401 13.98 14.73 19.40
N ASN A 402 14.66 13.71 19.92
CA ASN A 402 16.05 13.44 19.58
C ASN A 402 16.23 13.15 18.09
N ARG A 403 15.32 12.41 17.44
CA ARG A 403 15.34 12.20 15.98
C ARG A 403 15.31 13.53 15.22
N GLY A 404 14.42 14.44 15.60
CA GLY A 404 14.28 15.74 14.93
C GLY A 404 15.55 16.59 15.03
N ILE A 405 16.20 16.59 16.20
CA ILE A 405 17.50 17.25 16.40
C ILE A 405 18.54 16.67 15.44
N VAL A 406 18.69 15.33 15.43
CA VAL A 406 19.65 14.65 14.56
C VAL A 406 19.40 14.97 13.09
N MET A 407 18.15 15.00 12.66
CA MET A 407 17.79 15.33 11.27
C MET A 407 18.12 16.78 10.88
N GLN A 408 18.09 17.73 11.82
CA GLN A 408 18.45 19.12 11.54
C GLN A 408 19.97 19.36 11.52
N ASP A 409 20.73 18.69 12.39
CA ASP A 409 22.18 18.90 12.55
C ASP A 409 23.04 18.35 11.38
N VAL A 410 22.46 17.53 10.48
CA VAL A 410 23.08 17.09 9.21
C VAL A 410 23.42 18.27 8.28
N ALA A 411 22.91 19.48 8.56
CA ALA A 411 23.16 20.71 7.78
C ALA A 411 24.31 21.63 8.27
N GLY A 412 25.06 21.27 9.33
CA GLY A 412 26.38 21.87 9.60
C GLY A 412 26.53 22.74 10.87
N ARG A 413 26.49 22.14 12.07
CA ARG A 413 27.03 22.74 13.31
C ARG A 413 27.82 21.71 14.14
N ASP A 414 28.62 22.22 15.09
CA ASP A 414 29.50 21.46 16.00
C ASP A 414 28.84 20.21 16.59
N ALA A 415 29.62 19.14 16.82
CA ALA A 415 29.13 17.89 17.38
C ALA A 415 28.45 18.11 18.75
N HIS A 416 27.12 18.17 18.77
CA HIS A 416 26.32 18.28 19.99
C HIS A 416 26.02 16.88 20.53
N PHE A 417 26.33 16.67 21.82
CA PHE A 417 26.19 15.38 22.49
C PHE A 417 24.85 15.32 23.23
N TYR A 418 23.92 14.51 22.74
CA TYR A 418 22.60 14.34 23.36
C TYR A 418 22.48 13.01 24.12
N GLU A 419 21.92 13.05 25.33
CA GLU A 419 21.75 11.87 26.19
C GLU A 419 20.38 11.89 26.87
N ILE A 420 19.61 10.81 26.79
CA ILE A 420 18.31 10.67 27.49
C ILE A 420 18.58 9.94 28.81
N ARG A 421 18.40 10.60 29.96
CA ARG A 421 18.63 10.03 31.30
C ARG A 421 17.34 9.95 32.10
N ASN A 422 17.31 9.04 33.06
CA ASN A 422 16.27 8.96 34.06
C ASN A 422 16.73 9.62 35.36
N THR A 423 15.89 10.50 35.90
CA THR A 423 16.15 11.29 37.12
C THR A 423 15.43 10.75 38.35
N GLY A 424 14.71 9.62 38.22
CA GLY A 424 13.90 8.99 39.26
C GLY A 424 12.42 9.38 39.21
N THR A 425 12.12 10.65 38.92
CA THR A 425 10.74 11.16 38.77
C THR A 425 10.41 11.62 37.35
N ALA A 426 11.41 11.67 36.47
CA ALA A 426 11.29 12.13 35.09
C ALA A 426 12.35 11.47 34.20
N ILE A 427 12.07 11.35 32.91
CA ILE A 427 13.08 11.09 31.88
C ILE A 427 13.39 12.44 31.22
N ALA A 428 14.67 12.74 31.03
CA ALA A 428 15.13 14.02 30.51
C ALA A 428 16.19 13.85 29.42
N LEU A 429 16.12 14.71 28.40
CA LEU A 429 17.11 14.87 27.35
C LEU A 429 18.13 15.93 27.76
N PHE A 430 19.41 15.55 27.78
CA PHE A 430 20.54 16.41 28.08
C PHE A 430 21.36 16.70 26.82
N SER A 431 21.89 17.91 26.68
CA SER A 431 22.91 18.30 25.71
C SER A 431 24.14 18.81 26.44
N ASN A 432 25.31 18.20 26.24
CA ASN A 432 26.56 18.63 26.91
C ASN A 432 26.43 18.82 28.43
N LYS A 433 25.68 17.95 29.12
CA LYS A 433 25.33 17.98 30.55
C LYS A 433 24.29 19.03 30.99
N HIS A 434 23.76 19.83 30.07
CA HIS A 434 22.64 20.73 30.33
C HIS A 434 21.33 20.05 29.96
N GLU A 435 20.33 20.14 30.84
CA GLU A 435 18.99 19.62 30.56
C GLU A 435 18.33 20.47 29.46
N VAL A 436 17.75 19.82 28.46
CA VAL A 436 17.10 20.44 27.31
C VAL A 436 15.58 20.30 27.42
N LEU A 437 15.11 19.11 27.80
CA LEU A 437 13.69 18.79 27.96
C LEU A 437 13.55 17.69 29.01
N SER A 438 12.58 17.80 29.91
CA SER A 438 12.30 16.82 30.96
C SER A 438 10.80 16.53 31.02
N LEU A 439 10.45 15.25 31.11
CA LEU A 439 9.07 14.76 31.14
C LEU A 439 8.90 13.81 32.32
N ALA A 440 7.86 14.02 33.13
CA ALA A 440 7.57 13.17 34.28
C ALA A 440 7.43 11.69 33.89
N SER A 441 7.96 10.80 34.72
CA SER A 441 7.95 9.35 34.45
C SER A 441 8.10 8.54 35.74
N THR A 442 7.45 7.38 35.78
CA THR A 442 7.58 6.35 36.83
C THR A 442 8.58 5.26 36.47
N SER A 443 9.11 5.26 35.25
CA SER A 443 10.08 4.27 34.79
C SER A 443 11.37 4.37 35.60
N ALA A 444 12.08 3.26 35.83
CA ALA A 444 13.35 3.21 36.57
C ALA A 444 14.58 3.02 35.66
N ILE A 445 14.42 3.09 34.34
CA ILE A 445 15.48 2.71 33.38
C ILE A 445 16.50 3.84 33.21
N GLU A 446 17.74 3.66 33.68
CA GLU A 446 18.86 4.54 33.33
C GLU A 446 19.28 4.25 31.89
N LEU A 447 19.13 5.23 31.01
CA LEU A 447 19.53 5.11 29.61
C LEU A 447 20.74 6.02 29.38
N LYS A 448 21.81 5.47 28.80
CA LYS A 448 22.91 6.26 28.26
C LYS A 448 22.92 6.04 26.77
N ILE A 449 22.59 7.09 26.03
CA ILE A 449 22.62 7.03 24.58
C ILE A 449 23.89 7.79 24.19
N GLY A 450 24.88 7.04 23.70
CA GLY A 450 26.16 7.58 23.28
C GLY A 450 26.03 8.55 22.11
N THR A 451 27.16 9.08 21.66
CA THR A 451 27.26 10.10 20.62
C THR A 451 26.41 9.83 19.38
N PHE A 452 25.79 10.90 18.86
CA PHE A 452 25.17 10.91 17.54
C PHE A 452 26.15 11.54 16.56
N PHE A 453 26.37 10.87 15.44
CA PHE A 453 27.24 11.36 14.37
C PHE A 453 26.37 11.91 13.24
N GLN A 454 26.88 12.89 12.50
CA GLN A 454 26.21 13.54 11.35
C GLN A 454 25.84 12.59 10.20
N ASN A 455 26.30 11.33 10.24
CA ASN A 455 26.09 10.37 9.16
C ASN A 455 25.11 9.29 9.62
N GLU A 456 24.14 8.97 8.75
CA GLU A 456 23.26 7.80 8.90
C GLU A 456 24.11 6.57 9.23
N ILE A 457 23.77 5.86 10.30
CA ILE A 457 24.45 4.61 10.60
C ILE A 457 23.94 3.61 9.56
N VAL A 458 24.80 3.20 8.64
CA VAL A 458 24.46 2.09 7.75
C VAL A 458 24.39 0.82 8.61
N PRO A 459 23.43 -0.10 8.39
CA PRO A 459 23.39 -1.37 9.13
C PRO A 459 24.77 -2.03 9.17
N VAL A 460 25.22 -2.43 10.36
CA VAL A 460 26.57 -3.00 10.54
C VAL A 460 26.59 -4.52 10.63
N ALA A 461 25.43 -5.18 10.57
CA ALA A 461 25.35 -6.63 10.55
C ALA A 461 24.31 -7.16 9.56
N ILE A 462 24.53 -8.40 9.14
CA ILE A 462 23.56 -9.23 8.43
C ILE A 462 23.01 -10.26 9.43
N LEU A 463 21.71 -10.56 9.35
CA LEU A 463 21.11 -11.64 10.14
C LEU A 463 20.92 -12.90 9.28
N VAL A 464 21.53 -14.00 9.68
CA VAL A 464 21.21 -15.34 9.20
C VAL A 464 20.19 -15.96 10.14
N ARG A 465 18.94 -16.07 9.67
CA ARG A 465 17.81 -16.62 10.43
C ARG A 465 17.60 -18.08 10.05
N ILE A 466 17.77 -18.98 10.99
CA ILE A 466 17.52 -20.40 10.79
C ILE A 466 16.06 -20.71 11.11
N GLY A 467 15.31 -21.17 10.11
CA GLY A 467 13.87 -21.41 10.17
C GLY A 467 13.02 -20.15 10.00
N HIS A 468 11.71 -20.28 10.25
CA HIS A 468 10.70 -19.27 9.92
C HIS A 468 9.99 -18.65 11.15
N ASN A 469 10.58 -18.75 12.35
CA ASN A 469 10.00 -18.19 13.58
C ASN A 469 10.12 -16.66 13.61
N GLU A 470 9.05 -15.93 13.93
CA GLU A 470 9.03 -14.46 13.94
C GLU A 470 10.14 -13.85 14.81
N LEU A 471 10.74 -12.75 14.33
CA LEU A 471 11.93 -12.15 14.94
C LEU A 471 11.64 -11.17 16.07
N ASN A 472 10.40 -10.68 16.21
CA ASN A 472 9.99 -9.68 17.21
C ASN A 472 11.01 -8.52 17.38
N ALA A 473 11.52 -7.98 16.28
CA ALA A 473 12.38 -6.79 16.25
C ALA A 473 12.29 -6.09 14.88
N PRO A 474 12.63 -4.79 14.79
CA PRO A 474 12.67 -4.07 13.51
C PRO A 474 13.67 -4.72 12.55
N GLU A 475 13.24 -5.13 11.37
CA GLU A 475 14.09 -5.86 10.42
C GLU A 475 15.19 -4.98 9.82
N ARG A 476 14.94 -3.67 9.72
CA ARG A 476 15.84 -2.66 9.12
C ARG A 476 17.16 -2.44 9.86
N ILE A 477 17.32 -2.98 11.06
CA ILE A 477 18.58 -2.90 11.81
C ILE A 477 19.69 -3.76 11.20
N PHE A 478 19.32 -4.68 10.31
CA PHE A 478 20.23 -5.52 9.55
C PHE A 478 20.31 -5.07 8.09
N GLY A 479 21.48 -5.22 7.48
CA GLY A 479 21.65 -4.91 6.05
C GLY A 479 20.95 -5.91 5.13
N ASP A 480 20.75 -7.15 5.61
CA ASP A 480 19.89 -8.17 4.99
C ASP A 480 19.48 -9.20 6.05
N ILE A 481 18.36 -9.88 5.83
CA ILE A 481 17.90 -11.04 6.63
C ILE A 481 17.84 -12.26 5.72
N ILE A 482 18.83 -13.14 5.89
CA ILE A 482 19.01 -14.32 5.07
C ILE A 482 18.43 -15.52 5.82
N THR A 483 17.28 -16.01 5.36
CA THR A 483 16.62 -17.18 5.96
C THR A 483 17.19 -18.48 5.39
N VAL A 484 17.44 -19.46 6.27
CA VAL A 484 17.99 -20.79 5.96
C VAL A 484 17.16 -21.85 6.66
N ASP A 485 16.81 -22.93 5.97
CA ASP A 485 16.15 -24.10 6.58
C ASP A 485 16.60 -25.41 5.89
N ASP A 486 17.73 -25.95 6.34
CA ASP A 486 18.32 -27.21 5.85
C ASP A 486 17.45 -28.45 6.14
N ARG A 487 16.29 -28.31 6.81
CA ARG A 487 15.39 -29.44 7.02
C ARG A 487 14.93 -29.97 5.67
N PRO A 488 15.05 -31.29 5.41
CA PRO A 488 14.40 -31.92 4.26
C PRO A 488 12.89 -31.72 4.44
N SER A 489 12.34 -30.73 3.75
CA SER A 489 10.95 -30.34 3.98
C SER A 489 10.02 -31.51 3.63
N MET A 490 8.90 -31.59 4.36
CA MET A 490 7.79 -32.56 4.20
C MET A 490 7.22 -32.66 2.76
N GLY A 491 7.76 -31.92 1.78
CA GLY A 491 7.33 -31.90 0.38
C GLY A 491 8.21 -32.69 -0.59
N GLY A 492 9.18 -33.49 -0.11
CA GLY A 492 9.96 -34.37 -1.01
C GLY A 492 11.33 -34.83 -0.49
N GLY A 493 11.71 -34.50 0.76
CA GLY A 493 12.99 -34.92 1.31
C GLY A 493 14.21 -34.18 0.73
N LEU A 494 14.00 -33.07 0.03
CA LEU A 494 15.05 -32.27 -0.60
C LEU A 494 15.56 -31.19 0.38
N PRO A 495 16.88 -31.01 0.52
CA PRO A 495 17.47 -29.94 1.33
C PRO A 495 17.24 -28.57 0.66
N ASP A 496 17.19 -27.51 1.47
CA ASP A 496 17.27 -26.14 0.96
C ASP A 496 18.63 -25.89 0.30
N PHE A 497 18.63 -25.00 -0.70
CA PHE A 497 19.83 -24.62 -1.43
C PHE A 497 20.68 -23.64 -0.63
N TRP A 498 21.36 -24.17 0.40
CA TRP A 498 22.22 -23.42 1.34
C TRP A 498 23.32 -22.60 0.63
N GLU A 499 23.75 -23.02 -0.56
CA GLU A 499 24.70 -22.27 -1.40
C GLU A 499 24.18 -20.85 -1.71
N LEU A 500 22.87 -20.67 -1.92
CA LEU A 500 22.29 -19.36 -2.18
C LEU A 500 22.36 -18.44 -0.97
N ALA A 501 22.09 -18.97 0.23
CA ALA A 501 22.18 -18.21 1.47
C ALA A 501 23.61 -17.72 1.70
N LEU A 502 24.59 -18.61 1.53
CA LEU A 502 26.00 -18.24 1.65
C LEU A 502 26.43 -17.23 0.57
N ALA A 503 25.96 -17.39 -0.68
CA ALA A 503 26.21 -16.43 -1.75
C ALA A 503 25.72 -15.02 -1.38
N LYS A 504 24.51 -14.91 -0.80
CA LYS A 504 23.94 -13.64 -0.34
C LYS A 504 24.80 -12.99 0.74
N VAL A 505 25.24 -13.76 1.75
CA VAL A 505 26.13 -13.25 2.81
C VAL A 505 27.41 -12.69 2.21
N VAL A 506 28.10 -13.48 1.37
CA VAL A 506 29.37 -13.07 0.72
C VAL A 506 29.18 -11.83 -0.15
N ASN A 507 28.13 -11.80 -0.97
CA ASN A 507 27.86 -10.66 -1.85
C ASN A 507 27.56 -9.39 -1.06
N GLN A 508 26.73 -9.47 -0.01
CA GLN A 508 26.36 -8.30 0.79
C GLN A 508 27.56 -7.73 1.55
N ILE A 509 28.43 -8.60 2.09
CA ILE A 509 29.69 -8.16 2.70
C ILE A 509 30.55 -7.46 1.65
N ASN A 510 30.74 -8.01 0.46
CA ASN A 510 31.57 -7.37 -0.56
C ASN A 510 30.96 -6.07 -1.13
N ALA A 511 29.63 -5.95 -1.15
CA ALA A 511 28.94 -4.79 -1.66
C ALA A 511 28.92 -3.61 -0.67
N ASP A 512 28.73 -3.89 0.62
CA ASP A 512 28.57 -2.86 1.65
C ASP A 512 29.75 -2.88 2.64
N PRO A 513 30.61 -1.84 2.66
CA PRO A 513 31.77 -1.76 3.55
C PRO A 513 31.39 -1.61 5.03
N ASN A 514 30.15 -1.25 5.36
CA ASN A 514 29.70 -1.03 6.73
C ASN A 514 29.29 -2.31 7.45
N ILE A 515 29.03 -3.40 6.72
CA ILE A 515 28.76 -4.71 7.32
C ILE A 515 30.01 -5.24 8.02
N LYS A 516 30.01 -5.19 9.35
CA LYS A 516 31.10 -5.69 10.20
C LYS A 516 30.81 -7.07 10.77
N PHE A 517 29.54 -7.44 10.93
CA PHE A 517 29.15 -8.67 11.62
C PHE A 517 28.18 -9.54 10.81
N VAL A 518 28.19 -10.84 11.09
CA VAL A 518 27.11 -11.76 10.70
C VAL A 518 26.55 -12.39 11.96
N TYR A 519 25.28 -12.14 12.24
CA TYR A 519 24.59 -12.70 13.39
C TYR A 519 23.74 -13.88 12.97
N ILE A 520 23.76 -14.93 13.76
CA ILE A 520 23.02 -16.17 13.49
C ILE A 520 22.02 -16.38 14.62
N ILE A 521 20.75 -16.61 14.27
CA ILE A 521 19.69 -16.94 15.22
C ILE A 521 18.94 -18.19 14.76
N GLY A 522 18.48 -18.99 15.72
CA GLY A 522 17.72 -20.24 15.47
C GLY A 522 18.55 -21.50 15.69
N GLU A 523 17.90 -22.65 15.46
CA GLU A 523 18.49 -23.96 15.75
C GLU A 523 19.55 -24.35 14.71
N ARG A 524 20.83 -24.29 15.10
CA ARG A 524 21.99 -24.56 14.24
C ARG A 524 21.90 -25.84 13.39
N GLN A 525 21.28 -26.89 13.93
CA GLN A 525 21.09 -28.16 13.23
C GLN A 525 20.28 -28.04 11.93
N TYR A 526 19.46 -27.00 11.79
CA TYR A 526 18.64 -26.73 10.61
C TYR A 526 19.26 -25.68 9.67
N GLY A 527 20.55 -25.35 9.84
CA GLY A 527 21.29 -24.47 8.93
C GLY A 527 22.77 -24.81 8.90
N SER A 528 23.11 -26.07 9.19
CA SER A 528 24.47 -26.51 9.46
C SER A 528 25.42 -26.22 8.30
N ASN A 529 24.97 -26.37 7.05
CA ASN A 529 25.84 -26.16 5.89
C ASN A 529 26.22 -24.68 5.74
N THR A 530 25.25 -23.77 5.80
CA THR A 530 25.52 -22.33 5.71
C THR A 530 26.42 -21.86 6.85
N VAL A 531 26.12 -22.28 8.09
CA VAL A 531 26.88 -21.86 9.28
C VAL A 531 28.32 -22.38 9.25
N GLU A 532 28.52 -23.67 8.94
CA GLU A 532 29.85 -24.27 8.92
C GLU A 532 30.75 -23.63 7.86
N TRP A 533 30.24 -23.42 6.64
CA TRP A 533 31.02 -22.77 5.58
C TRP A 533 31.34 -21.32 5.92
N LEU A 534 30.38 -20.57 6.48
CA LEU A 534 30.60 -19.20 6.92
C LEU A 534 31.70 -19.11 7.99
N GLU A 535 31.66 -19.98 9.00
CA GLU A 535 32.68 -20.05 10.06
C GLU A 535 34.05 -20.46 9.50
N ARG A 536 34.10 -21.39 8.53
CA ARG A 536 35.36 -21.81 7.88
C ARG A 536 35.99 -20.68 7.06
N ILE A 537 35.18 -19.90 6.34
CA ILE A 537 35.62 -18.70 5.62
C ILE A 537 36.16 -17.68 6.63
N ALA A 538 35.38 -17.34 7.66
CA ALA A 538 35.75 -16.35 8.68
C ALA A 538 37.01 -16.74 9.47
N ALA A 539 37.17 -18.02 9.81
CA ALA A 539 38.35 -18.52 10.51
C ALA A 539 39.59 -18.66 9.60
N GLY A 540 39.44 -18.48 8.28
CA GLY A 540 40.53 -18.67 7.32
C GLY A 540 41.05 -20.12 7.26
N LYS A 541 40.20 -21.09 7.58
CA LYS A 541 40.53 -22.52 7.65
C LYS A 541 40.27 -23.28 6.34
N LEU A 542 40.08 -22.56 5.23
CA LEU A 542 39.93 -23.14 3.90
C LEU A 542 41.31 -23.33 3.26
N ASP A 543 41.58 -24.56 2.83
CA ASP A 543 42.70 -24.88 1.96
C ASP A 543 42.39 -24.48 0.50
N LYS A 544 43.37 -24.64 -0.40
CA LYS A 544 43.22 -24.24 -1.80
C LYS A 544 42.01 -24.93 -2.48
N GLN A 545 41.82 -26.22 -2.21
CA GLN A 545 40.72 -27.00 -2.75
C GLN A 545 39.36 -26.55 -2.19
N GLY A 546 39.29 -26.20 -0.90
CA GLY A 546 38.10 -25.64 -0.26
C GLY A 546 37.70 -24.28 -0.84
N ILE A 547 38.66 -23.42 -1.15
CA ILE A 547 38.40 -22.13 -1.82
C ILE A 547 37.84 -22.37 -3.22
N GLU A 548 38.46 -23.22 -4.03
CA GLU A 548 37.98 -23.56 -5.38
C GLU A 548 36.57 -24.18 -5.37
N THR A 549 36.30 -25.04 -4.38
CA THR A 549 34.99 -25.68 -4.21
C THR A 549 33.91 -24.65 -3.92
N ILE A 550 34.17 -23.72 -3.00
CA ILE A 550 33.15 -22.76 -2.57
C ILE A 550 32.90 -21.69 -3.62
N THR A 551 33.94 -21.17 -4.30
CA THR A 551 33.78 -20.22 -5.41
C THR A 551 32.97 -20.83 -6.55
N TYR A 552 33.20 -22.11 -6.88
CA TYR A 552 32.39 -22.82 -7.87
C TYR A 552 30.92 -22.95 -7.43
N LYS A 553 30.67 -23.40 -6.20
CA LYS A 553 29.32 -23.67 -5.68
C LYS A 553 28.45 -22.42 -5.59
N ILE A 554 29.00 -21.32 -5.05
CA ILE A 554 28.23 -20.08 -4.84
C ILE A 554 28.40 -19.06 -5.99
N ARG A 555 29.13 -19.46 -7.05
CA ARG A 555 29.37 -18.64 -8.26
C ARG A 555 29.98 -17.28 -7.95
N THR A 556 31.05 -17.25 -7.15
CA THR A 556 31.78 -16.03 -6.79
C THR A 556 33.27 -16.12 -7.12
N THR A 557 34.03 -15.05 -6.85
CA THR A 557 35.47 -14.97 -7.13
C THR A 557 36.33 -15.29 -5.91
N HIS A 558 37.58 -15.68 -6.12
CA HIS A 558 38.55 -15.89 -5.03
C HIS A 558 38.74 -14.62 -4.18
N SER A 559 38.88 -13.47 -4.86
CA SER A 559 39.00 -12.15 -4.22
C SER A 559 37.83 -11.84 -3.28
N ALA A 560 36.60 -12.16 -3.68
CA ALA A 560 35.42 -11.94 -2.84
C ALA A 560 35.43 -12.79 -1.57
N ILE A 561 35.91 -14.05 -1.65
CA ILE A 561 36.08 -14.92 -0.48
C ILE A 561 37.19 -14.40 0.45
N ASP A 562 38.32 -13.96 -0.10
CA ASP A 562 39.44 -13.42 0.68
C ASP A 562 39.10 -12.11 1.39
N ASN A 563 38.35 -11.22 0.73
CA ASN A 563 37.83 -10.00 1.35
C ASN A 563 36.84 -10.34 2.48
N THR A 564 35.92 -11.28 2.23
CA THR A 564 34.97 -11.75 3.25
C THR A 564 35.68 -12.32 4.47
N ARG A 565 36.69 -13.17 4.26
CA ARG A 565 37.53 -13.74 5.31
C ARG A 565 38.17 -12.65 6.17
N THR A 566 38.77 -11.64 5.52
CA THR A 566 39.47 -10.55 6.20
C THR A 566 38.51 -9.74 7.07
N ARG A 567 37.30 -9.48 6.56
CA ARG A 567 36.30 -8.66 7.23
C ARG A 567 35.53 -9.38 8.34
N LEU A 568 35.30 -10.68 8.20
CA LEU A 568 34.52 -11.45 9.16
C LEU A 568 35.34 -12.17 10.24
N LYS A 569 36.65 -11.93 10.31
CA LYS A 569 37.50 -12.51 11.35
C LYS A 569 36.93 -12.16 12.75
N ASP A 570 36.54 -13.18 13.51
CA ASP A 570 35.92 -13.07 14.84
C ASP A 570 34.57 -12.30 14.88
N ALA A 571 33.93 -12.11 13.72
CA ALA A 571 32.72 -11.29 13.58
C ALA A 571 31.43 -12.08 13.27
N VAL A 572 31.54 -13.40 13.12
CA VAL A 572 30.38 -14.31 13.03
C VAL A 572 29.96 -14.71 14.44
N LYS A 573 28.75 -14.36 14.86
CA LYS A 573 28.25 -14.60 16.23
C LYS A 573 26.88 -15.26 16.21
N GLN A 574 26.73 -16.34 16.97
CA GLN A 574 25.44 -16.98 17.20
C GLN A 574 24.82 -16.46 18.49
N TYR A 575 23.52 -16.19 18.46
CA TYR A 575 22.74 -15.74 19.60
C TYR A 575 21.50 -16.62 19.78
N ASP A 576 21.06 -16.75 21.03
CA ASP A 576 19.87 -17.52 21.37
C ASP A 576 18.58 -16.70 21.19
N SER A 577 18.70 -15.37 21.23
CA SER A 577 17.55 -14.47 21.20
C SER A 577 17.88 -13.11 20.58
N ILE A 578 16.84 -12.41 20.12
CA ILE A 578 16.96 -11.09 19.49
C ILE A 578 17.35 -10.00 20.51
N GLU A 579 17.02 -10.21 21.79
CA GLU A 579 17.40 -9.33 22.90
C GLU A 579 18.91 -9.29 23.10
N GLN A 580 19.58 -10.43 22.97
CA GLN A 580 21.04 -10.50 23.03
C GLN A 580 21.68 -9.74 21.85
N ILE A 581 21.08 -9.87 20.66
CA ILE A 581 21.52 -9.13 19.46
C ILE A 581 21.36 -7.62 19.67
N ALA A 582 20.19 -7.17 20.14
CA ALA A 582 19.94 -5.75 20.40
C ALA A 582 20.89 -5.18 21.47
N LYS A 583 21.22 -5.95 22.51
CA LYS A 583 22.21 -5.57 23.52
C LYS A 583 23.63 -5.46 22.94
N ALA A 584 24.03 -6.40 22.08
CA ALA A 584 25.31 -6.35 21.39
C ALA A 584 25.42 -5.15 20.44
N TYR A 585 24.34 -4.82 19.72
CA TYR A 585 24.24 -3.62 18.89
C TYR A 585 24.30 -2.34 19.71
N ALA A 586 23.62 -2.28 20.86
CA ALA A 586 23.57 -1.10 21.70
C ALA A 586 24.99 -0.64 22.09
N VAL A 587 25.88 -1.58 22.43
CA VAL A 587 27.30 -1.30 22.75
C VAL A 587 28.04 -0.67 21.57
N LEU A 588 27.92 -1.25 20.37
CA LEU A 588 28.55 -0.75 19.14
C LEU A 588 28.09 0.68 18.80
N VAL A 589 26.83 0.95 19.08
CA VAL A 589 26.16 2.23 18.83
C VAL A 589 26.57 3.32 19.84
N THR A 590 26.99 2.95 21.06
CA THR A 590 27.51 3.88 22.07
C THR A 590 28.95 4.32 21.85
N ASP A 591 29.81 3.45 21.29
CA ASP A 591 31.27 3.66 21.27
C ASP A 591 31.83 4.27 19.98
N GLY A 592 31.01 4.42 18.93
CA GLY A 592 31.18 5.46 17.91
C GLY A 592 32.56 5.60 17.25
N LYS A 593 33.22 4.50 16.88
CA LYS A 593 34.44 4.54 16.06
C LYS A 593 34.24 3.84 14.71
N ASP A 594 34.53 4.60 13.65
CA ASP A 594 34.68 4.19 12.25
C ASP A 594 33.40 3.71 11.53
N ILE A 595 32.62 4.65 10.97
CA ILE A 595 31.57 4.36 9.97
C ILE A 595 31.89 5.16 8.73
N VAL A 596 31.95 4.49 7.57
CA VAL A 596 32.29 5.11 6.29
C VAL A 596 31.01 5.51 5.59
N THR A 597 30.78 6.81 5.43
CA THR A 597 29.69 7.34 4.62
C THR A 597 29.94 6.99 3.17
N GLN A 598 29.19 6.05 2.63
CA GLN A 598 29.22 5.77 1.20
C GLN A 598 28.23 6.71 0.50
N GLN A 599 28.74 7.53 -0.43
CA GLN A 599 27.92 8.00 -1.54
C GLN A 599 27.45 6.75 -2.30
N LEU A 600 26.14 6.61 -2.47
CA LEU A 600 25.55 5.64 -3.38
C LEU A 600 26.20 5.83 -4.76
N MET A 601 27.03 4.87 -5.16
CA MET A 601 27.54 4.84 -6.53
C MET A 601 26.36 4.57 -7.46
N PRO A 602 26.24 5.29 -8.59
CA PRO A 602 25.32 4.91 -9.65
C PRO A 602 25.58 3.46 -10.04
N ALA A 603 24.51 2.69 -10.24
CA ALA A 603 24.61 1.33 -10.75
C ALA A 603 25.37 1.34 -12.09
N ASP A 604 26.48 0.61 -12.12
CA ASP A 604 27.39 0.54 -13.27
C ASP A 604 26.68 0.10 -14.56
N ASP A 605 27.06 0.75 -15.66
CA ASP A 605 26.67 0.43 -17.03
C ASP A 605 27.03 -1.01 -17.38
N ARG A 606 26.03 -1.90 -17.38
CA ARG A 606 26.22 -3.24 -17.94
C ARG A 606 26.29 -3.13 -19.47
N PRO A 607 27.33 -3.69 -20.13
CA PRO A 607 27.33 -3.81 -21.57
C PRO A 607 26.14 -4.66 -22.04
N PRO A 608 25.62 -4.43 -23.26
CA PRO A 608 24.44 -5.13 -23.74
C PRO A 608 24.69 -6.65 -23.75
N VAL A 609 23.79 -7.35 -23.07
CA VAL A 609 23.64 -8.80 -23.14
C VAL A 609 23.36 -9.15 -24.61
N PHE A 610 24.34 -9.73 -25.30
CA PHE A 610 24.26 -10.05 -26.73
C PHE A 610 23.90 -11.52 -27.01
N LEU A 611 23.55 -12.28 -25.98
CA LEU A 611 23.08 -13.65 -26.17
C LEU A 611 21.60 -13.64 -26.57
N GLN A 612 21.31 -13.94 -27.84
CA GLN A 612 19.95 -14.30 -28.25
C GLN A 612 19.55 -15.61 -27.55
N LYS A 613 18.69 -15.51 -26.54
CA LYS A 613 17.96 -16.66 -25.95
C LYS A 613 16.80 -17.09 -26.84
N ASP A 614 17.00 -17.16 -28.15
CA ASP A 614 16.01 -17.75 -29.06
C ASP A 614 16.09 -19.28 -28.97
N VAL A 615 15.64 -19.81 -27.83
CA VAL A 615 15.20 -21.21 -27.78
C VAL A 615 13.95 -21.25 -28.64
N ARG A 616 13.95 -22.09 -29.69
CA ARG A 616 12.73 -22.36 -30.46
C ARG A 616 11.78 -23.18 -29.60
N ILE A 617 11.08 -22.52 -28.69
CA ILE A 617 10.18 -23.14 -27.69
C ILE A 617 9.19 -24.10 -28.37
N LYS A 618 8.81 -23.84 -29.63
CA LYS A 618 7.93 -24.72 -30.42
C LYS A 618 8.51 -26.12 -30.67
N ASP A 619 9.83 -26.27 -30.75
CA ASP A 619 10.50 -27.56 -30.96
C ASP A 619 10.58 -28.39 -29.66
N TYR A 620 10.29 -27.76 -28.51
CA TYR A 620 10.31 -28.35 -27.17
C TYR A 620 8.95 -28.25 -26.45
N ALA A 621 7.91 -27.80 -27.14
CA ALA A 621 6.58 -27.67 -26.58
C ALA A 621 5.91 -29.06 -26.48
N LEU A 622 5.06 -29.22 -25.46
CA LEU A 622 4.19 -30.38 -25.36
C LEU A 622 3.26 -30.46 -26.59
N THR A 623 2.89 -31.69 -26.94
CA THR A 623 2.01 -32.01 -28.07
C THR A 623 0.54 -31.83 -27.68
N ALA A 624 -0.36 -31.95 -28.67
CA ALA A 624 -1.80 -31.95 -28.39
C ALA A 624 -2.25 -33.17 -27.55
N GLU A 625 -1.47 -34.26 -27.56
CA GLU A 625 -1.74 -35.47 -26.77
C GLU A 625 -1.48 -35.28 -25.27
N ASP A 626 -0.79 -34.19 -24.87
CA ASP A 626 -0.52 -33.85 -23.48
C ASP A 626 -1.66 -33.05 -22.81
N GLY A 627 -2.58 -32.49 -23.60
CA GLY A 627 -3.72 -31.74 -23.08
C GLY A 627 -4.04 -30.42 -23.77
N PHE A 628 -4.98 -29.66 -23.20
CA PHE A 628 -5.43 -28.39 -23.77
C PHE A 628 -6.03 -27.43 -22.72
N LYS A 629 -6.31 -26.20 -23.15
CA LYS A 629 -6.95 -25.15 -22.36
C LYS A 629 -8.23 -24.67 -23.03
N VAL A 630 -9.30 -24.60 -22.25
CA VAL A 630 -10.63 -24.12 -22.67
C VAL A 630 -11.26 -23.25 -21.58
N LYS A 631 -12.43 -22.67 -21.87
CA LYS A 631 -13.15 -21.85 -20.89
C LYS A 631 -14.02 -22.71 -20.00
N THR A 632 -14.86 -23.56 -20.61
CA THR A 632 -15.96 -24.26 -19.93
C THR A 632 -15.88 -25.77 -20.12
N LEU A 633 -16.70 -26.49 -19.35
CA LEU A 633 -16.81 -27.95 -19.47
C LEU A 633 -17.45 -28.37 -20.80
N ALA A 634 -18.39 -27.56 -21.30
CA ALA A 634 -19.03 -27.76 -22.60
C ALA A 634 -18.05 -27.71 -23.78
N GLU A 635 -16.98 -26.89 -23.70
CA GLU A 635 -15.89 -26.87 -24.68
C GLU A 635 -14.93 -28.06 -24.49
N ALA A 636 -14.67 -28.44 -23.23
CA ALA A 636 -13.67 -29.45 -22.90
C ALA A 636 -14.02 -30.84 -23.43
N TYR A 637 -15.29 -31.25 -23.32
CA TYR A 637 -15.70 -32.60 -23.69
C TYR A 637 -15.52 -32.94 -25.18
N PRO A 638 -16.09 -32.17 -26.14
CA PRO A 638 -15.92 -32.45 -27.56
C PRO A 638 -14.46 -32.31 -28.01
N LEU A 639 -13.71 -31.34 -27.45
CA LEU A 639 -12.30 -31.16 -27.79
C LEU A 639 -11.44 -32.34 -27.31
N MET A 640 -11.72 -32.89 -26.13
CA MET A 640 -11.05 -34.11 -25.65
C MET A 640 -11.30 -35.29 -26.58
N LEU A 641 -12.55 -35.48 -27.05
CA LEU A 641 -12.86 -36.55 -27.99
C LEU A 641 -12.14 -36.37 -29.32
N GLU A 642 -12.01 -35.14 -29.82
CA GLU A 642 -11.28 -34.88 -31.06
C GLU A 642 -9.77 -35.10 -30.91
N VAL A 643 -9.18 -34.69 -29.77
CA VAL A 643 -7.77 -35.00 -29.47
C VAL A 643 -7.55 -36.51 -29.37
N ALA A 644 -8.43 -37.23 -28.66
CA ALA A 644 -8.40 -38.68 -28.57
C ALA A 644 -8.49 -39.34 -29.96
N ARG A 645 -9.36 -38.84 -30.84
CA ARG A 645 -9.55 -39.35 -32.21
C ARG A 645 -8.36 -39.08 -33.12
N LEU A 646 -7.71 -37.92 -32.97
CA LEU A 646 -6.56 -37.50 -33.76
C LEU A 646 -5.24 -38.09 -33.24
N SER A 647 -5.21 -38.53 -31.98
CA SER A 647 -4.03 -39.14 -31.40
C SER A 647 -3.63 -40.41 -32.14
N THR A 648 -2.37 -40.52 -32.52
CA THR A 648 -1.81 -41.77 -33.03
C THR A 648 -1.46 -42.63 -31.83
N ALA A 649 -2.49 -43.15 -31.14
CA ALA A 649 -2.32 -43.93 -29.91
C ALA A 649 -1.38 -45.12 -30.15
N SER A 650 -0.09 -44.91 -29.87
CA SER A 650 0.98 -45.89 -30.02
C SER A 650 1.01 -46.85 -28.83
N ASN A 651 0.32 -46.50 -27.75
CA ASN A 651 0.16 -47.29 -26.54
C ASN A 651 -1.22 -47.96 -26.51
N SER A 652 -1.34 -49.10 -27.19
CA SER A 652 -2.51 -49.98 -27.00
C SER A 652 -2.35 -50.76 -25.71
N ILE A 653 -3.28 -50.61 -24.78
CA ILE A 653 -3.33 -51.38 -23.53
C ILE A 653 -4.45 -52.43 -23.60
N ARG A 654 -4.27 -53.53 -22.85
CA ARG A 654 -5.33 -54.53 -22.65
C ARG A 654 -5.96 -54.33 -21.28
N ASP A 655 -7.27 -54.18 -21.24
CA ASP A 655 -7.98 -54.16 -19.97
C ASP A 655 -8.06 -55.57 -19.34
N GLN A 656 -8.60 -55.66 -18.12
CA GLN A 656 -8.79 -56.93 -17.40
C GLN A 656 -9.76 -57.89 -18.11
N ALA A 657 -10.57 -57.38 -19.05
CA ALA A 657 -11.48 -58.15 -19.91
C ALA A 657 -10.85 -58.50 -21.28
N ARG A 658 -9.56 -58.19 -21.51
CA ARG A 658 -8.80 -58.39 -22.75
C ARG A 658 -9.24 -57.52 -23.95
N GLY A 659 -10.00 -56.45 -23.73
CA GLY A 659 -10.32 -55.43 -24.73
C GLY A 659 -9.12 -54.52 -25.02
N PHE A 660 -8.97 -54.07 -26.27
CA PHE A 660 -7.94 -53.12 -26.67
C PHE A 660 -8.43 -51.67 -26.46
N LEU A 661 -7.68 -50.89 -25.69
CA LEU A 661 -7.93 -49.46 -25.47
C LEU A 661 -6.71 -48.65 -25.90
N GLY A 662 -6.94 -47.47 -26.46
CA GLY A 662 -5.91 -46.44 -26.58
C GLY A 662 -5.74 -45.72 -25.23
N GLU A 663 -4.53 -45.24 -24.94
CA GLU A 663 -4.22 -44.53 -23.70
C GLU A 663 -3.48 -43.21 -23.97
N LEU A 664 -3.97 -42.12 -23.38
CA LEU A 664 -3.21 -40.87 -23.21
C LEU A 664 -2.73 -40.76 -21.76
N ILE A 665 -1.43 -40.51 -21.59
CA ILE A 665 -0.76 -40.47 -20.29
C ILE A 665 -0.69 -39.01 -19.82
N ASP A 666 -1.04 -38.78 -18.55
CA ASP A 666 -0.99 -37.46 -17.89
C ASP A 666 -1.72 -36.33 -18.63
N PHE A 667 -2.84 -36.68 -19.27
CA PHE A 667 -3.67 -35.77 -20.05
C PHE A 667 -4.23 -34.62 -19.20
N LYS A 668 -3.84 -33.38 -19.52
CA LYS A 668 -4.21 -32.19 -18.75
C LYS A 668 -5.27 -31.33 -19.42
N VAL A 669 -6.34 -31.03 -18.69
CA VAL A 669 -7.37 -30.07 -19.11
C VAL A 669 -7.39 -28.87 -18.18
N GLU A 670 -7.29 -27.68 -18.75
CA GLU A 670 -7.34 -26.42 -18.01
C GLU A 670 -8.63 -25.66 -18.32
N LEU A 671 -9.46 -25.43 -17.29
CA LEU A 671 -10.67 -24.62 -17.37
C LEU A 671 -10.42 -23.22 -16.79
N SER A 672 -10.63 -22.19 -17.60
CA SER A 672 -10.46 -20.78 -17.20
C SER A 672 -11.74 -20.08 -16.73
N ASN A 673 -12.91 -20.69 -16.94
CA ASN A 673 -14.19 -20.24 -16.44
C ASN A 673 -15.05 -21.46 -16.02
N PRO A 674 -14.62 -22.20 -14.98
CA PRO A 674 -15.10 -23.55 -14.72
C PRO A 674 -16.59 -23.62 -14.34
N THR A 675 -17.16 -22.56 -13.77
CA THR A 675 -18.55 -22.56 -13.24
C THR A 675 -19.63 -22.26 -14.29
N ARG A 676 -19.25 -21.99 -15.55
CA ARG A 676 -20.21 -21.79 -16.66
C ARG A 676 -20.33 -23.04 -17.53
N ASP A 677 -21.53 -23.25 -18.06
CA ASP A 677 -21.84 -24.30 -19.03
C ASP A 677 -21.35 -25.69 -18.58
N LEU A 678 -21.74 -26.07 -17.35
CA LEU A 678 -21.27 -27.26 -16.64
C LEU A 678 -21.70 -28.60 -17.26
N ILE A 679 -22.72 -28.61 -18.10
CA ILE A 679 -23.26 -29.83 -18.69
C ILE A 679 -23.16 -29.69 -20.22
N PRO A 680 -22.39 -30.56 -20.90
CA PRO A 680 -22.31 -30.55 -22.36
C PRO A 680 -23.71 -30.66 -22.97
N PHE A 681 -23.92 -30.04 -24.15
CA PHE A 681 -25.21 -30.06 -24.84
C PHE A 681 -25.80 -31.49 -24.95
N TYR A 682 -24.95 -32.44 -25.34
CA TYR A 682 -25.29 -33.85 -25.49
C TYR A 682 -25.90 -34.49 -24.24
N TYR A 683 -25.51 -34.05 -23.03
CA TYR A 683 -25.98 -34.57 -21.75
C TYR A 683 -27.03 -33.69 -21.06
N ARG A 684 -27.59 -32.67 -21.73
CA ARG A 684 -28.58 -31.77 -21.10
C ARG A 684 -29.81 -32.52 -20.54
N ALA A 685 -30.28 -33.54 -21.24
CA ALA A 685 -31.40 -34.37 -20.79
C ALA A 685 -31.06 -35.25 -19.57
N ASP A 686 -29.77 -35.48 -19.32
CA ASP A 686 -29.25 -36.32 -18.24
C ASP A 686 -28.77 -35.52 -17.01
N LYS A 687 -29.13 -34.23 -16.91
CA LYS A 687 -28.69 -33.34 -15.81
C LYS A 687 -28.86 -33.95 -14.42
N GLU A 688 -30.01 -34.59 -14.16
CA GLU A 688 -30.32 -35.23 -12.88
C GLU A 688 -29.33 -36.36 -12.53
N LYS A 689 -28.79 -37.07 -13.53
CA LYS A 689 -27.77 -38.12 -13.32
C LYS A 689 -26.44 -37.53 -12.86
N PHE A 690 -26.04 -36.37 -13.38
CA PHE A 690 -24.81 -35.67 -12.97
C PHE A 690 -24.93 -35.15 -11.53
N GLU A 691 -26.08 -34.57 -11.19
CA GLU A 691 -26.37 -34.09 -9.83
C GLU A 691 -26.38 -35.27 -8.84
N THR A 692 -27.08 -36.35 -9.17
CA THR A 692 -27.12 -37.58 -8.36
C THR A 692 -25.73 -38.19 -8.18
N TYR A 693 -24.90 -38.22 -9.24
CA TYR A 693 -23.52 -38.69 -9.17
C TYR A 693 -22.70 -37.86 -8.17
N PHE A 694 -22.79 -36.52 -8.25
CA PHE A 694 -22.06 -35.63 -7.36
C PHE A 694 -22.50 -35.81 -5.91
N GLU A 695 -23.81 -35.77 -5.65
CA GLU A 695 -24.37 -35.95 -4.30
C GLU A 695 -23.94 -37.29 -3.68
N LYS A 696 -24.07 -38.38 -4.44
CA LYS A 696 -23.79 -39.73 -3.96
C LYS A 696 -22.31 -39.98 -3.67
N LEU A 697 -21.39 -39.43 -4.47
CA LEU A 697 -19.96 -39.76 -4.36
C LEU A 697 -19.16 -38.74 -3.56
N PHE A 698 -19.52 -37.45 -3.61
CA PHE A 698 -18.75 -36.37 -3.00
C PHE A 698 -19.35 -35.81 -1.71
N LEU A 699 -20.69 -35.87 -1.53
CA LEU A 699 -21.35 -35.24 -0.38
C LEU A 699 -21.86 -36.24 0.66
N LYS A 700 -22.46 -37.37 0.24
CA LYS A 700 -23.00 -38.37 1.16
C LYS A 700 -21.89 -38.96 2.04
N GLU A 701 -22.10 -39.09 3.36
CA GLU A 701 -21.03 -39.49 4.30
C GLU A 701 -20.34 -40.83 3.97
N ASP A 702 -21.11 -41.82 3.48
CA ASP A 702 -20.63 -43.13 3.02
C ASP A 702 -20.26 -43.13 1.51
N GLY A 703 -20.24 -41.96 0.89
CA GLY A 703 -19.88 -41.76 -0.50
C GLY A 703 -18.42 -42.14 -0.78
N LEU A 704 -18.18 -42.64 -1.99
CA LEU A 704 -16.91 -43.25 -2.39
C LEU A 704 -15.69 -42.35 -2.14
N PHE A 705 -15.82 -41.04 -2.40
CA PHE A 705 -14.75 -40.06 -2.16
C PHE A 705 -14.96 -39.31 -0.84
N ALA A 706 -16.20 -38.98 -0.50
CA ALA A 706 -16.59 -38.25 0.69
C ALA A 706 -15.97 -38.82 1.98
N VAL A 707 -15.99 -40.15 2.15
CA VAL A 707 -15.45 -40.83 3.34
C VAL A 707 -13.95 -40.56 3.57
N HIS A 708 -13.19 -40.27 2.51
CA HIS A 708 -11.77 -39.95 2.58
C HIS A 708 -11.51 -38.44 2.66
N LEU A 709 -12.29 -37.66 1.90
CA LEU A 709 -12.16 -36.20 1.83
C LEU A 709 -12.59 -35.53 3.14
N ASN A 710 -13.73 -35.93 3.71
CA ASN A 710 -14.29 -35.33 4.92
C ASN A 710 -13.37 -35.47 6.14
N LYS A 711 -12.55 -36.53 6.20
CA LYS A 711 -11.56 -36.75 7.28
C LYS A 711 -10.44 -35.69 7.32
N GLN A 712 -10.20 -35.01 6.20
CA GLN A 712 -9.10 -34.06 6.02
C GLN A 712 -9.60 -32.63 5.79
N LEU A 713 -10.86 -32.48 5.38
CA LEU A 713 -11.42 -31.23 4.86
C LEU A 713 -11.26 -30.08 5.85
N ASP A 714 -11.72 -30.23 7.09
CA ASP A 714 -11.67 -29.14 8.10
C ASP A 714 -10.25 -28.65 8.37
N ALA A 715 -9.29 -29.58 8.52
CA ALA A 715 -7.88 -29.23 8.75
C ALA A 715 -7.28 -28.47 7.55
N VAL A 716 -7.62 -28.88 6.32
CA VAL A 716 -7.19 -28.18 5.11
C VAL A 716 -7.83 -26.81 5.00
N LEU A 717 -9.13 -26.67 5.31
CA LEU A 717 -9.82 -25.38 5.32
C LEU A 717 -9.17 -24.42 6.31
N LYS A 718 -8.91 -24.87 7.54
CA LYS A 718 -8.23 -24.07 8.57
C LYS A 718 -6.83 -23.62 8.12
N HIS A 719 -6.06 -24.52 7.51
CA HIS A 719 -4.75 -24.18 6.95
C HIS A 719 -4.84 -23.13 5.82
N ILE A 720 -5.88 -23.21 4.98
CA ILE A 720 -6.13 -22.20 3.95
C ILE A 720 -6.48 -20.85 4.58
N GLU A 721 -7.36 -20.82 5.58
CA GLU A 721 -7.71 -19.59 6.32
C GLU A 721 -6.47 -18.92 6.92
N GLU A 722 -5.60 -19.71 7.56
CA GLU A 722 -4.33 -19.22 8.11
C GLU A 722 -3.41 -18.67 7.02
N SER A 723 -3.31 -19.36 5.88
CA SER A 723 -2.50 -18.91 4.74
C SER A 723 -2.98 -17.61 4.12
N ILE A 724 -4.30 -17.39 4.09
CA ILE A 724 -4.91 -16.13 3.63
C ILE A 724 -4.63 -15.03 4.63
N HIS A 725 -4.82 -15.28 5.93
CA HIS A 725 -4.61 -14.30 6.99
C HIS A 725 -3.14 -13.84 7.07
N LYS A 726 -2.21 -14.79 7.01
CA LYS A 726 -0.75 -14.53 7.06
C LYS A 726 -0.15 -14.23 5.68
N GLN A 727 -0.98 -14.14 4.64
CA GLN A 727 -0.59 -13.80 3.26
C GLN A 727 0.58 -14.61 2.69
N TYR A 728 0.63 -15.93 2.94
CA TYR A 728 1.64 -16.80 2.34
C TYR A 728 1.05 -17.84 1.38
N SER A 729 1.87 -18.28 0.43
CA SER A 729 1.49 -19.34 -0.51
C SER A 729 1.54 -20.71 0.19
N THR A 730 0.44 -21.45 0.17
CA THR A 730 0.40 -22.81 0.72
C THR A 730 0.75 -23.87 -0.31
N ARG A 731 1.62 -24.80 0.09
CA ARG A 731 1.87 -26.08 -0.59
C ARG A 731 1.18 -27.26 0.09
N ARG A 732 0.56 -27.03 1.25
CA ARG A 732 0.01 -28.08 2.15
C ARG A 732 -1.51 -28.25 2.04
N ALA A 733 -2.19 -27.35 1.31
CA ALA A 733 -3.62 -27.44 1.07
C ALA A 733 -3.92 -28.47 -0.02
N ILE A 734 -3.89 -29.75 0.37
CA ILE A 734 -4.15 -30.89 -0.49
C ILE A 734 -4.95 -31.94 0.26
N LEU A 735 -6.02 -32.44 -0.38
CA LEU A 735 -6.80 -33.59 0.09
C LEU A 735 -6.31 -34.83 -0.65
N ILE A 736 -5.99 -35.90 0.07
CA ILE A 736 -5.43 -37.14 -0.50
C ILE A 736 -6.42 -38.28 -0.33
N ILE A 737 -6.63 -39.06 -1.38
CA ILE A 737 -7.43 -40.28 -1.35
C ILE A 737 -6.45 -41.47 -1.34
N PRO A 738 -6.33 -42.20 -0.22
CA PRO A 738 -5.37 -43.29 -0.09
C PRO A 738 -5.81 -44.54 -0.86
N ASN A 739 -4.85 -45.40 -1.21
CA ASN A 739 -5.14 -46.72 -1.75
C ASN A 739 -5.86 -47.59 -0.72
N GLN A 740 -6.85 -48.37 -1.17
CA GLN A 740 -7.39 -49.46 -0.35
C GLN A 740 -6.44 -50.65 -0.45
N ILE A 741 -5.69 -50.91 0.62
CA ILE A 741 -4.73 -52.02 0.70
C ILE A 741 -5.43 -53.23 1.32
N LYS A 742 -5.48 -54.33 0.57
CA LYS A 742 -5.81 -55.68 1.06
C LYS A 742 -4.61 -56.60 0.84
N PRO A 743 -4.47 -57.71 1.59
CA PRO A 743 -3.27 -58.55 1.58
C PRO A 743 -2.79 -58.98 0.18
N ASP A 744 -3.72 -59.21 -0.76
CA ASP A 744 -3.42 -59.65 -2.14
C ASP A 744 -3.96 -58.68 -3.22
N ASP A 745 -4.43 -57.49 -2.82
CA ASP A 745 -5.17 -56.60 -3.73
C ASP A 745 -4.99 -55.12 -3.38
N LEU A 746 -4.58 -54.32 -4.36
CA LEU A 746 -4.41 -52.88 -4.24
C LEU A 746 -5.51 -52.20 -5.08
N LYS A 747 -6.50 -51.58 -4.41
CA LYS A 747 -7.59 -50.87 -5.08
C LYS A 747 -7.46 -49.36 -4.90
N PRO A 748 -6.72 -48.66 -5.77
CA PRO A 748 -6.78 -47.21 -5.84
C PRO A 748 -8.14 -46.75 -6.37
N LEU A 749 -8.68 -45.67 -5.79
CA LEU A 749 -9.89 -45.02 -6.30
C LEU A 749 -9.57 -44.16 -7.55
N GLY A 750 -10.62 -43.74 -8.26
CA GLY A 750 -10.50 -42.92 -9.47
C GLY A 750 -9.88 -41.55 -9.21
N LEU A 751 -10.38 -40.82 -8.20
CA LEU A 751 -9.80 -39.56 -7.73
C LEU A 751 -8.64 -39.85 -6.75
N VAL A 752 -7.51 -39.18 -6.92
CA VAL A 752 -6.28 -39.38 -6.13
C VAL A 752 -6.03 -38.20 -5.20
N SER A 753 -6.12 -36.98 -5.74
CA SER A 753 -5.89 -35.78 -4.94
C SER A 753 -6.67 -34.57 -5.43
N VAL A 754 -6.97 -33.68 -4.49
CA VAL A 754 -7.54 -32.35 -4.73
C VAL A 754 -6.63 -31.33 -4.08
N ARG A 755 -5.87 -30.59 -4.89
CA ARG A 755 -5.03 -29.49 -4.41
C ARG A 755 -5.79 -28.18 -4.55
N ILE A 756 -5.74 -27.38 -3.50
CA ILE A 756 -6.45 -26.10 -3.40
C ILE A 756 -5.40 -25.01 -3.24
N ILE A 757 -5.45 -24.01 -4.11
CA ILE A 757 -4.42 -23.00 -4.22
C ILE A 757 -5.09 -21.62 -4.12
N PRO A 758 -5.06 -20.98 -2.93
CA PRO A 758 -5.52 -19.61 -2.79
C PRO A 758 -4.56 -18.64 -3.50
N ARG A 759 -5.13 -17.70 -4.23
CA ARG A 759 -4.45 -16.62 -4.95
C ARG A 759 -5.02 -15.29 -4.46
N VAL A 760 -4.31 -14.64 -3.54
CA VAL A 760 -4.66 -13.31 -3.07
C VAL A 760 -4.61 -12.35 -4.26
N ARG A 761 -5.75 -11.77 -4.63
CA ARG A 761 -5.84 -10.74 -5.68
C ARG A 761 -5.68 -9.35 -5.07
N ASN A 762 -6.32 -9.12 -3.93
CA ASN A 762 -6.19 -7.93 -3.09
C ASN A 762 -6.61 -8.27 -1.64
N THR A 763 -6.60 -7.27 -0.75
CA THR A 763 -6.90 -7.45 0.69
C THR A 763 -8.32 -7.96 0.99
N LYS A 764 -9.26 -7.85 0.04
CA LYS A 764 -10.66 -8.27 0.19
C LYS A 764 -11.08 -9.39 -0.78
N SER A 765 -10.16 -9.92 -1.60
CA SER A 765 -10.50 -10.91 -2.62
C SER A 765 -9.40 -11.95 -2.82
N VAL A 766 -9.79 -13.23 -2.72
CA VAL A 766 -8.93 -14.38 -2.94
C VAL A 766 -9.56 -15.31 -3.98
N GLY A 767 -8.83 -15.58 -5.05
CA GLY A 767 -9.23 -16.56 -6.06
C GLY A 767 -8.73 -17.96 -5.73
N LEU A 768 -9.60 -18.96 -5.83
CA LEU A 768 -9.26 -20.36 -5.64
C LEU A 768 -8.94 -21.01 -6.98
N VAL A 769 -7.76 -21.61 -7.06
CA VAL A 769 -7.35 -22.46 -8.16
C VAL A 769 -7.29 -23.89 -7.65
N PHE A 770 -7.94 -24.81 -8.35
CA PHE A 770 -7.98 -26.22 -7.99
C PHE A 770 -7.14 -27.05 -8.97
N SER A 771 -6.50 -28.09 -8.45
CA SER A 771 -5.89 -29.14 -9.25
C SER A 771 -6.43 -30.50 -8.82
N TYR A 772 -7.07 -31.22 -9.74
CA TYR A 772 -7.59 -32.56 -9.53
C TYR A 772 -6.73 -33.57 -10.27
N THR A 773 -6.31 -34.63 -9.59
CA THR A 773 -5.60 -35.74 -10.22
C THR A 773 -6.48 -36.97 -10.15
N TRP A 774 -6.83 -37.50 -11.31
CA TRP A 774 -7.57 -38.72 -11.51
C TRP A 774 -6.64 -39.80 -12.06
N ARG A 775 -6.66 -40.98 -11.45
CA ARG A 775 -5.78 -42.09 -11.82
C ARG A 775 -6.12 -42.66 -13.18
N THR A 776 -7.39 -42.98 -13.38
CA THR A 776 -7.91 -43.64 -14.59
C THR A 776 -9.26 -43.07 -14.92
N VAL A 777 -9.43 -42.64 -16.16
CA VAL A 777 -10.64 -41.98 -16.66
C VAL A 777 -10.96 -42.57 -18.02
N GLU A 778 -12.21 -42.92 -18.26
CA GLU A 778 -12.68 -43.33 -19.58
C GLU A 778 -13.20 -42.10 -20.34
N ALA A 779 -12.82 -41.93 -21.60
CA ALA A 779 -13.09 -40.72 -22.38
C ALA A 779 -14.59 -40.45 -22.63
N LEU A 780 -15.37 -41.44 -23.06
CA LEU A 780 -16.76 -41.25 -23.47
C LEU A 780 -17.69 -40.94 -22.29
N VAL A 781 -17.61 -41.70 -21.20
CA VAL A 781 -18.54 -41.66 -20.07
C VAL A 781 -17.85 -41.17 -18.79
N GLY A 782 -16.61 -41.59 -18.55
CA GLY A 782 -15.90 -41.24 -17.32
C GLY A 782 -15.53 -39.75 -17.22
N PHE A 783 -14.99 -39.18 -18.29
CA PHE A 783 -14.51 -37.80 -18.36
C PHE A 783 -15.57 -36.75 -18.03
N PRO A 784 -16.79 -36.75 -18.64
CA PRO A 784 -17.78 -35.71 -18.35
C PRO A 784 -18.22 -35.73 -16.87
N TYR A 785 -18.44 -36.91 -16.28
CA TYR A 785 -18.85 -37.02 -14.88
C TYR A 785 -17.75 -36.63 -13.89
N SER A 786 -16.51 -37.07 -14.12
CA SER A 786 -15.37 -36.78 -13.25
C SER A 786 -14.96 -35.30 -13.32
N LEU A 787 -14.99 -34.68 -14.50
CA LEU A 787 -14.75 -33.25 -14.65
C LEU A 787 -15.88 -32.41 -14.01
N TYR A 788 -17.14 -32.83 -14.16
CA TYR A 788 -18.28 -32.19 -13.50
C TYR A 788 -18.16 -32.28 -11.98
N GLY A 789 -17.89 -33.47 -11.44
CA GLY A 789 -17.67 -33.68 -10.00
C GLY A 789 -16.52 -32.84 -9.46
N SER A 790 -15.43 -32.70 -10.23
CA SER A 790 -14.29 -31.85 -9.87
C SER A 790 -14.68 -30.37 -9.76
N VAL A 791 -15.48 -29.85 -10.69
CA VAL A 791 -15.96 -28.46 -10.62
C VAL A 791 -16.94 -28.29 -9.46
N LYS A 792 -17.97 -29.13 -9.34
CA LYS A 792 -18.98 -29.04 -8.27
C LYS A 792 -18.39 -29.16 -6.88
N TYR A 793 -17.38 -30.01 -6.70
CA TYR A 793 -16.67 -30.13 -5.43
C TYR A 793 -15.82 -28.89 -5.13
N GLY A 794 -15.23 -28.27 -6.17
CA GLY A 794 -14.57 -26.97 -6.03
C GLY A 794 -15.52 -25.86 -5.59
N GLU A 795 -16.75 -25.82 -6.14
CA GLU A 795 -17.80 -24.88 -5.72
C GLU A 795 -18.21 -25.14 -4.26
N HIS A 796 -18.34 -26.40 -3.87
CA HIS A 796 -18.64 -26.77 -2.48
C HIS A 796 -17.56 -26.27 -1.51
N ILE A 797 -16.28 -26.47 -1.82
CA ILE A 797 -15.17 -25.96 -1.01
C ILE A 797 -15.14 -24.43 -0.98
N GLN A 798 -15.40 -23.78 -2.12
CA GLN A 798 -15.48 -22.32 -2.20
C GLN A 798 -16.57 -21.78 -1.28
N ALA A 799 -17.75 -22.41 -1.26
CA ALA A 799 -18.86 -22.01 -0.38
C ALA A 799 -18.50 -22.16 1.11
N LEU A 800 -17.88 -23.29 1.49
CA LEU A 800 -17.43 -23.52 2.87
C LEU A 800 -16.37 -22.49 3.31
N LEU A 801 -15.41 -22.16 2.45
CA LEU A 801 -14.42 -21.13 2.72
C LEU A 801 -15.06 -19.73 2.79
N GLN A 802 -16.01 -19.44 1.90
CA GLN A 802 -16.72 -18.16 1.92
C GLN A 802 -17.44 -17.95 3.26
N GLU A 803 -18.13 -18.98 3.77
CA GLU A 803 -18.80 -18.94 5.07
C GLU A 803 -17.84 -18.59 6.21
N ARG A 804 -16.67 -19.25 6.25
CA ARG A 804 -15.61 -19.02 7.25
C ARG A 804 -14.98 -17.62 7.16
N MET A 805 -14.92 -17.07 5.95
CA MET A 805 -14.27 -15.80 5.65
C MET A 805 -15.22 -14.59 5.66
N ASN A 806 -16.55 -14.81 5.70
CA ASN A 806 -17.56 -13.76 5.77
C ASN A 806 -17.35 -12.82 6.97
N ALA A 807 -17.05 -13.37 8.15
CA ALA A 807 -16.76 -12.59 9.36
C ALA A 807 -15.54 -11.67 9.19
N LYS A 808 -14.66 -11.97 8.24
CA LYS A 808 -13.44 -11.21 7.93
C LYS A 808 -13.60 -10.30 6.70
N GLY A 809 -14.78 -10.27 6.08
CA GLY A 809 -15.06 -9.43 4.89
C GLY A 809 -14.26 -9.81 3.64
N ILE A 810 -13.78 -11.04 3.53
CA ILE A 810 -12.97 -11.52 2.40
C ILE A 810 -13.86 -12.30 1.41
N ASN A 811 -13.86 -11.88 0.16
CA ASN A 811 -14.57 -12.54 -0.94
C ASN A 811 -13.71 -13.64 -1.58
N ILE A 812 -14.26 -14.85 -1.69
CA ILE A 812 -13.60 -16.03 -2.24
C ILE A 812 -14.18 -16.33 -3.62
N THR A 813 -13.38 -16.20 -4.68
CA THR A 813 -13.78 -16.50 -6.06
C THR A 813 -13.28 -17.86 -6.51
N PHE A 814 -13.95 -18.47 -7.49
CA PHE A 814 -13.50 -19.71 -8.13
C PHE A 814 -12.91 -19.39 -9.51
N ASP A 815 -11.57 -19.45 -9.60
CA ASP A 815 -10.85 -18.92 -10.76
C ASP A 815 -10.58 -19.97 -11.84
N LYS A 816 -10.12 -21.16 -11.44
CA LYS A 816 -9.53 -22.11 -12.40
C LYS A 816 -9.55 -23.53 -11.89
N VAL A 817 -9.73 -24.48 -12.81
CA VAL A 817 -9.53 -25.91 -12.57
C VAL A 817 -8.44 -26.44 -13.50
N SER A 818 -7.47 -27.15 -12.93
CA SER A 818 -6.56 -28.04 -13.64
C SER A 818 -6.98 -29.48 -13.37
N TYR A 819 -7.44 -30.18 -14.39
CA TYR A 819 -7.83 -31.57 -14.34
C TYR A 819 -6.74 -32.40 -14.99
N ILE A 820 -6.21 -33.40 -14.29
CA ILE A 820 -5.16 -34.29 -14.79
C ILE A 820 -5.71 -35.71 -14.75
N ALA A 821 -5.81 -36.37 -15.89
CA ALA A 821 -6.02 -37.81 -15.98
C ALA A 821 -4.67 -38.48 -16.20
N SER A 822 -4.15 -39.19 -15.20
CA SER A 822 -2.88 -39.90 -15.33
C SER A 822 -2.94 -41.00 -16.40
N SER A 823 -4.12 -41.59 -16.60
CA SER A 823 -4.42 -42.52 -17.68
C SER A 823 -5.83 -42.24 -18.20
N LEU A 824 -5.93 -41.77 -19.44
CA LEU A 824 -7.20 -41.52 -20.14
C LEU A 824 -7.41 -42.61 -21.19
N HIS A 825 -8.39 -43.47 -20.97
CA HIS A 825 -8.72 -44.60 -21.84
C HIS A 825 -9.64 -44.18 -22.98
N ILE A 826 -9.33 -44.65 -24.19
CA ILE A 826 -10.04 -44.36 -25.43
C ILE A 826 -10.50 -45.68 -26.06
N PHE A 827 -11.79 -45.80 -26.34
CA PHE A 827 -12.32 -46.96 -27.08
C PHE A 827 -11.92 -46.90 -28.55
N MET A 828 -11.40 -48.03 -29.06
CA MET A 828 -10.93 -48.16 -30.45
C MET A 828 -11.92 -48.92 -31.34
N ASP A 829 -13.09 -49.33 -30.82
CA ASP A 829 -14.10 -50.02 -31.61
C ASP A 829 -14.93 -49.06 -32.49
N GLU A 830 -15.52 -49.61 -33.56
CA GLU A 830 -16.25 -48.84 -34.58
C GLU A 830 -17.46 -48.08 -34.00
N GLN A 831 -18.10 -48.62 -32.96
CA GLN A 831 -19.28 -48.03 -32.34
C GLN A 831 -18.91 -46.84 -31.45
N GLY A 832 -17.88 -46.97 -30.62
CA GLY A 832 -17.34 -45.90 -29.79
C GLY A 832 -16.82 -44.72 -30.63
N GLN A 833 -16.14 -45.02 -31.73
CA GLN A 833 -15.67 -44.00 -32.69
C GLN A 833 -16.83 -43.28 -33.40
N ALA A 834 -17.91 -44.00 -33.76
CA ALA A 834 -19.10 -43.40 -34.34
C ALA A 834 -19.82 -42.45 -33.36
N ILE A 835 -19.93 -42.84 -32.09
CA ILE A 835 -20.51 -42.00 -31.02
C ILE A 835 -19.68 -40.73 -30.83
N ALA A 836 -18.35 -40.87 -30.70
CA ALA A 836 -17.45 -39.72 -30.55
C ALA A 836 -17.58 -38.73 -31.72
N LYS A 837 -17.61 -39.25 -32.96
CA LYS A 837 -17.79 -38.43 -34.17
C LYS A 837 -19.12 -37.68 -34.18
N SER A 838 -20.21 -38.30 -33.73
CA SER A 838 -21.52 -37.63 -33.62
C SER A 838 -21.46 -36.45 -32.65
N ILE A 839 -20.87 -36.64 -31.47
CA ILE A 839 -20.75 -35.60 -30.44
C ILE A 839 -19.92 -34.41 -30.95
N ILE A 840 -18.83 -34.68 -31.68
CA ILE A 840 -17.97 -33.65 -32.26
C ILE A 840 -18.70 -32.87 -33.36
N ASN A 841 -19.41 -33.56 -34.25
CA ASN A 841 -20.19 -32.93 -35.32
C ASN A 841 -21.27 -32.00 -34.76
N ASP A 842 -21.98 -32.42 -33.70
CA ASP A 842 -23.01 -31.61 -33.05
C ASP A 842 -22.43 -30.35 -32.36
N ALA A 843 -21.13 -30.36 -32.02
CA ALA A 843 -20.43 -29.27 -31.35
C ALA A 843 -19.62 -28.36 -32.29
N SER A 844 -19.49 -28.73 -33.58
CA SER A 844 -18.69 -28.01 -34.57
C SER A 844 -19.56 -27.03 -35.39
N ILE A 845 -18.99 -25.89 -35.80
CA ILE A 845 -19.67 -24.87 -36.64
C ILE A 845 -19.67 -25.28 -38.10
#